data_AF-A0A972DBC5-F1
#
_entry.id   AF-A0A972DBC5-F1
#
_cell.length_a   1.000
_cell.length_b   1.000
_cell.length_c   1.000
_cell.angle_alpha   90.00
_cell.angle_beta   90.00
_cell.angle_gamma   90.00
#
_symmetry.space_group_name_H-M   'P 1'
#
loop_
_entity.id
_entity.type
_entity.pdbx_description
1 polymer ?
#
loop_
_entity_poly.entity_id
_entity_poly.type
_entity_poly.pdbx_seq_one_letter_code
_entity_poly.pdbx_strand_id
1 'polypeptide(L)'
;MTPRRLVFPALGVLLLCLFAGCGDDSPGDKFDGSFPDGQVPDGSAPDGNAPDGNAPDGSAPDGDVNIGDVCGDGILGITEACDDGNDDDGDGCSGDCQEIEPGYYCPVVGLDCIAIVCGDGLVEATEQCDDGNDDDGDGCSSDCTLEPGWLCPHPGLPCQAERCGDGIVAGIEACDDGNDDDGDGCDSTCQLEEGYHCPVPGEDCAPTHCGDGLVQGLEQCDDGNDLPFDGCYQCKREPQCSGGVCESFCGDGVIFGAGEECDDGNTRNGDGCSSDCKLEAGFTCTLEVESLPTQVQLPIIYRDFYRHDVPNRPAHAHIDFDRAGNGAYSGGICFGLVEDFLDDEGKPVLKPIPNYENHICNQQNNCTPDSPTSFSQWYRDDNPYAMRLPVETLTLNSIDEGVYQFSSQNFFPVDNKGWRAVSPNPEPNATGGTPSGSHNFGFTSETRYWFEYAGNERLQFYGDDDVWVFIDGRLCLDIGGIHGQENGVIDFANPADTGNIVANRQLVADCKAYLEDKVAALPPGTKPIFEVAVFQAERNPTGSNYQLTLSGFEKARSVCASECGDGIVAADEVCDDGDENGDDVYGGCSADCRSFGPRCGDGTVQEEHEECDDGRQNLGQYGGCNPDCTIGPRCGDGIRQPQFEECDDGERNGTAGSYCQTNCKLSFVIPG
;
A
#
# COMPACT_ATOMS: atom_id res chain seq x y z
N MET A 1 -37.89 29.43 -31.72
CA MET A 1 -38.37 29.28 -33.13
C MET A 1 -37.16 28.99 -34.01
N THR A 2 -37.22 27.91 -34.81
CA THR A 2 -36.38 27.56 -35.98
C THR A 2 -34.93 28.07 -36.10
N PRO A 3 -33.91 27.18 -36.09
CA PRO A 3 -32.53 27.52 -36.46
C PRO A 3 -32.33 27.57 -37.99
N ARG A 4 -31.19 28.11 -38.46
CA ARG A 4 -30.83 28.17 -39.89
C ARG A 4 -29.46 27.54 -40.16
N ARG A 5 -29.41 26.65 -41.15
CA ARG A 5 -28.27 25.82 -41.60
C ARG A 5 -27.16 26.62 -42.32
N LEU A 6 -25.94 26.06 -42.38
CA LEU A 6 -25.04 25.84 -43.55
C LEU A 6 -23.69 25.19 -43.06
N VAL A 7 -22.76 24.70 -43.89
CA VAL A 7 -22.83 23.43 -44.69
C VAL A 7 -21.43 22.99 -45.23
N PHE A 8 -20.96 21.77 -44.86
CA PHE A 8 -19.88 20.96 -45.51
C PHE A 8 -18.44 21.57 -45.63
N PRO A 9 -17.40 20.81 -46.07
CA PRO A 9 -17.23 19.34 -46.27
C PRO A 9 -16.12 18.72 -45.37
N ALA A 10 -16.16 17.45 -44.95
CA ALA A 10 -15.89 16.22 -45.71
C ALA A 10 -14.47 16.09 -46.35
N LEU A 11 -13.60 15.33 -45.69
CA LEU A 11 -12.53 14.53 -46.32
C LEU A 11 -12.68 13.10 -45.78
N GLY A 12 -12.45 12.08 -46.61
CA GLY A 12 -12.57 10.69 -46.21
C GLY A 12 -11.41 9.85 -46.72
N VAL A 13 -11.15 8.75 -46.01
CA VAL A 13 -10.39 7.60 -46.53
C VAL A 13 -11.25 6.36 -46.32
N LEU A 14 -11.15 5.45 -47.29
CA LEU A 14 -12.01 4.30 -47.50
C LEU A 14 -11.20 3.02 -47.27
N LEU A 15 -11.72 2.07 -46.49
CA LEU A 15 -11.37 0.66 -46.68
C LEU A 15 -12.61 -0.23 -46.48
N LEU A 16 -12.87 -1.08 -47.49
CA LEU A 16 -13.93 -2.09 -47.54
C LEU A 16 -13.55 -3.29 -46.66
N CYS A 17 -14.42 -3.81 -45.79
CA CYS A 17 -15.60 -4.70 -46.02
C CYS A 17 -15.27 -6.19 -46.25
N LEU A 18 -15.82 -7.05 -45.38
CA LEU A 18 -16.64 -8.26 -45.66
C LEU A 18 -16.88 -8.98 -44.29
N PHE A 19 -18.01 -8.85 -43.57
CA PHE A 19 -19.41 -9.27 -43.80
C PHE A 19 -19.73 -10.78 -43.72
N ALA A 20 -20.23 -11.21 -42.54
CA ALA A 20 -21.51 -11.90 -42.27
C ALA A 20 -21.58 -12.17 -40.73
N GLY A 21 -22.62 -11.93 -39.94
CA GLY A 21 -24.05 -11.66 -40.18
C GLY A 21 -24.87 -12.96 -40.21
N CYS A 22 -25.94 -13.18 -39.42
CA CYS A 22 -26.63 -12.41 -38.36
C CYS A 22 -27.41 -13.40 -37.45
N GLY A 23 -27.96 -12.95 -36.32
CA GLY A 23 -29.02 -13.69 -35.61
C GLY A 23 -29.27 -13.20 -34.18
N ASP A 24 -30.26 -12.31 -34.00
CA ASP A 24 -30.79 -11.94 -32.67
C ASP A 24 -31.58 -13.11 -32.05
N ASP A 25 -31.59 -13.21 -30.72
CA ASP A 25 -32.82 -13.00 -29.92
C ASP A 25 -32.51 -12.98 -28.41
N SER A 26 -33.27 -12.18 -27.66
CA SER A 26 -33.19 -12.01 -26.19
C SER A 26 -34.60 -12.18 -25.59
N PRO A 27 -34.81 -11.99 -24.27
CA PRO A 27 -34.28 -12.75 -23.13
C PRO A 27 -35.44 -13.33 -22.26
N GLY A 28 -35.16 -14.06 -21.17
CA GLY A 28 -36.11 -14.10 -20.05
C GLY A 28 -36.16 -15.35 -19.14
N ASP A 29 -35.94 -15.08 -17.85
CA ASP A 29 -36.68 -15.57 -16.68
C ASP A 29 -36.77 -17.08 -16.32
N LYS A 30 -36.17 -17.38 -15.15
CA LYS A 30 -36.74 -18.07 -13.97
C LYS A 30 -37.02 -19.58 -14.04
N PHE A 31 -36.27 -20.30 -13.19
CA PHE A 31 -36.69 -21.58 -12.64
C PHE A 31 -37.91 -21.41 -11.72
N ASP A 32 -39.02 -22.08 -12.05
CA ASP A 32 -39.87 -22.72 -11.04
C ASP A 32 -39.94 -24.22 -11.35
N GLY A 33 -39.68 -25.05 -10.33
CA GLY A 33 -39.67 -26.49 -10.45
C GLY A 33 -41.00 -27.07 -9.98
N SER A 34 -41.92 -27.33 -10.90
CA SER A 34 -43.18 -28.04 -10.61
C SER A 34 -43.31 -29.33 -11.44
N PHE A 35 -43.10 -30.47 -10.78
CA PHE A 35 -43.17 -31.82 -11.37
C PHE A 35 -44.55 -32.14 -11.99
N PRO A 36 -44.56 -32.80 -13.17
CA PRO A 36 -45.68 -33.63 -13.61
C PRO A 36 -45.26 -35.10 -13.82
N ASP A 37 -45.98 -35.99 -13.13
CA ASP A 37 -46.03 -37.45 -13.33
C ASP A 37 -46.53 -37.80 -14.76
N GLY A 38 -45.94 -38.80 -15.44
CA GLY A 38 -46.04 -38.86 -16.91
C GLY A 38 -45.56 -40.09 -17.71
N GLN A 39 -45.79 -41.32 -17.22
CA GLN A 39 -46.04 -42.55 -18.02
C GLN A 39 -45.19 -42.87 -19.30
N VAL A 40 -44.40 -43.96 -19.21
CA VAL A 40 -43.74 -44.66 -20.33
C VAL A 40 -44.69 -45.17 -21.43
N PRO A 41 -44.36 -44.97 -22.73
CA PRO A 41 -44.97 -45.70 -23.85
C PRO A 41 -44.22 -46.99 -24.21
N ASP A 42 -44.97 -48.07 -24.45
CA ASP A 42 -44.49 -49.36 -24.98
C ASP A 42 -43.96 -49.24 -26.43
N GLY A 43 -42.80 -49.83 -26.70
CA GLY A 43 -42.01 -49.68 -27.94
C GLY A 43 -41.38 -51.00 -28.42
N SER A 44 -42.23 -51.93 -28.86
CA SER A 44 -41.90 -53.27 -29.39
C SER A 44 -40.62 -53.37 -30.26
N ALA A 45 -39.76 -54.34 -29.94
CA ALA A 45 -38.58 -54.72 -30.73
C ALA A 45 -38.93 -55.61 -31.96
N PRO A 46 -38.10 -55.65 -33.04
CA PRO A 46 -38.30 -56.53 -34.18
C PRO A 46 -37.59 -57.90 -34.05
N ASP A 47 -38.25 -58.96 -34.49
CA ASP A 47 -37.74 -60.35 -34.50
C ASP A 47 -36.44 -60.55 -35.31
N GLY A 48 -35.49 -61.30 -34.73
CA GLY A 48 -34.29 -61.82 -35.40
C GLY A 48 -34.00 -63.28 -35.01
N ASN A 49 -34.13 -64.22 -35.96
CA ASN A 49 -34.07 -65.66 -35.70
C ASN A 49 -32.74 -66.17 -35.10
N ALA A 50 -32.84 -66.99 -34.05
CA ALA A 50 -31.76 -67.88 -33.60
C ALA A 50 -31.77 -69.23 -34.37
N PRO A 51 -30.62 -69.88 -34.61
CA PRO A 51 -30.55 -71.27 -35.09
C PRO A 51 -30.52 -72.29 -33.94
N ASP A 52 -31.27 -73.38 -34.11
CA ASP A 52 -31.37 -74.53 -33.17
C ASP A 52 -30.04 -75.27 -32.91
N GLY A 53 -29.82 -75.76 -31.68
CA GLY A 53 -28.57 -76.46 -31.35
C GLY A 53 -28.40 -77.14 -29.97
N ASN A 54 -29.34 -77.99 -29.53
CA ASN A 54 -29.17 -79.00 -28.46
C ASN A 54 -28.60 -78.57 -27.08
N ALA A 55 -29.46 -78.54 -26.05
CA ALA A 55 -29.05 -78.68 -24.67
C ALA A 55 -28.71 -80.15 -24.31
N PRO A 56 -27.56 -80.45 -23.68
CA PRO A 56 -27.32 -81.71 -22.99
C PRO A 56 -27.78 -81.62 -21.52
N ASP A 57 -28.55 -82.62 -21.09
CA ASP A 57 -28.74 -82.97 -19.68
C ASP A 57 -27.38 -83.38 -19.06
N GLY A 58 -26.99 -82.75 -17.95
CA GLY A 58 -25.66 -82.91 -17.36
C GLY A 58 -25.54 -82.31 -15.97
N SER A 59 -25.57 -83.17 -14.96
CA SER A 59 -25.44 -82.90 -13.52
C SER A 59 -24.32 -81.92 -13.13
N ALA A 60 -24.58 -81.11 -12.10
CA ALA A 60 -23.55 -80.35 -11.40
C ALA A 60 -22.42 -81.25 -10.88
N PRO A 61 -21.14 -80.88 -11.09
CA PRO A 61 -20.01 -81.39 -10.32
C PRO A 61 -19.80 -80.52 -9.06
N ASP A 62 -19.61 -81.17 -7.91
CA ASP A 62 -19.11 -80.52 -6.71
C ASP A 62 -17.65 -80.06 -6.91
N GLY A 63 -17.33 -78.86 -6.44
CA GLY A 63 -15.99 -78.49 -5.98
C GLY A 63 -14.95 -78.15 -7.04
N ASP A 64 -14.94 -76.88 -7.47
CA ASP A 64 -13.80 -75.99 -7.16
C ASP A 64 -14.27 -74.54 -7.26
N VAL A 65 -14.18 -73.74 -6.19
CA VAL A 65 -14.38 -72.29 -6.30
C VAL A 65 -13.04 -71.70 -6.69
N ASN A 66 -12.72 -71.79 -7.99
CA ASN A 66 -11.77 -70.84 -8.55
C ASN A 66 -12.51 -69.51 -8.59
N ILE A 67 -12.26 -68.69 -7.56
CA ILE A 67 -12.20 -67.24 -7.77
C ILE A 67 -11.00 -67.09 -8.71
N GLY A 68 -11.26 -67.13 -10.01
CA GLY A 68 -10.40 -66.43 -10.93
C GLY A 68 -10.75 -64.97 -10.71
N ASP A 69 -9.79 -64.20 -10.24
CA ASP A 69 -9.88 -62.74 -10.30
C ASP A 69 -10.00 -62.41 -11.81
N VAL A 70 -11.11 -61.78 -12.20
CA VAL A 70 -11.47 -61.47 -13.58
C VAL A 70 -11.72 -59.97 -13.62
N CYS A 71 -10.69 -59.24 -14.00
CA CYS A 71 -10.74 -57.80 -14.20
C CYS A 71 -11.98 -57.40 -15.01
N GLY A 72 -12.74 -56.45 -14.46
CA GLY A 72 -13.97 -55.93 -15.03
C GLY A 72 -15.22 -56.75 -14.72
N ASP A 73 -15.21 -57.61 -13.69
CA ASP A 73 -16.42 -58.35 -13.27
C ASP A 73 -17.24 -57.62 -12.19
N GLY A 74 -16.73 -56.48 -11.70
CA GLY A 74 -17.37 -55.65 -10.68
C GLY A 74 -17.11 -56.12 -9.25
N ILE A 75 -16.12 -56.99 -9.04
CA ILE A 75 -15.79 -57.58 -7.73
C ILE A 75 -14.27 -57.61 -7.55
N LEU A 76 -13.76 -56.89 -6.55
CA LEU A 76 -12.33 -56.84 -6.24
C LEU A 76 -11.83 -58.22 -5.76
N GLY A 77 -11.07 -58.88 -6.62
CA GLY A 77 -10.43 -60.17 -6.41
C GLY A 77 -9.26 -60.14 -5.43
N ILE A 78 -8.64 -61.29 -5.20
CA ILE A 78 -7.54 -61.41 -4.22
C ILE A 78 -6.17 -60.95 -4.77
N THR A 79 -6.04 -60.81 -6.08
CA THR A 79 -4.85 -60.28 -6.78
C THR A 79 -5.10 -58.98 -7.54
N GLU A 80 -6.26 -58.36 -7.38
CA GLU A 80 -6.61 -57.09 -8.03
C GLU A 80 -6.39 -55.91 -7.05
N ALA A 81 -5.97 -54.77 -7.61
CA ALA A 81 -5.78 -53.51 -6.90
C ALA A 81 -6.99 -52.58 -7.03
N CYS A 82 -7.72 -52.71 -8.14
CA CYS A 82 -8.98 -52.04 -8.46
C CYS A 82 -9.82 -52.99 -9.34
N ASP A 83 -11.11 -52.68 -9.49
CA ASP A 83 -11.98 -53.19 -10.55
C ASP A 83 -13.08 -52.14 -10.72
N ASP A 84 -13.23 -51.58 -11.91
CA ASP A 84 -14.21 -50.53 -12.25
C ASP A 84 -15.38 -51.06 -13.09
N GLY A 85 -15.46 -52.39 -13.26
CA GLY A 85 -16.48 -53.05 -14.07
C GLY A 85 -16.13 -53.19 -15.56
N ASN A 86 -14.89 -52.90 -15.98
CA ASN A 86 -14.44 -53.14 -17.35
C ASN A 86 -12.95 -53.57 -17.49
N ASP A 87 -12.47 -53.76 -18.72
CA ASP A 87 -11.10 -54.20 -19.07
C ASP A 87 -10.36 -53.28 -20.07
N ASP A 88 -10.77 -52.01 -20.16
CA ASP A 88 -10.07 -50.95 -20.91
C ASP A 88 -8.87 -50.38 -20.10
N ASP A 89 -8.05 -49.54 -20.76
CA ASP A 89 -6.98 -48.75 -20.11
C ASP A 89 -7.32 -47.25 -20.29
N GLY A 90 -7.03 -46.40 -19.30
CA GLY A 90 -7.16 -44.93 -19.39
C GLY A 90 -8.41 -44.32 -18.72
N ASP A 91 -9.15 -45.10 -17.93
CA ASP A 91 -10.30 -44.72 -17.11
C ASP A 91 -10.06 -44.87 -15.60
N GLY A 92 -8.84 -45.22 -15.20
CA GLY A 92 -8.35 -45.15 -13.83
C GLY A 92 -8.07 -46.50 -13.16
N CYS A 93 -8.57 -47.61 -13.71
CA CYS A 93 -8.04 -48.95 -13.42
C CYS A 93 -7.27 -49.48 -14.64
N SER A 94 -6.13 -50.12 -14.44
CA SER A 94 -5.42 -50.81 -15.53
C SER A 94 -6.27 -51.95 -16.11
N GLY A 95 -6.19 -52.23 -17.42
CA GLY A 95 -6.93 -53.34 -18.05
C GLY A 95 -6.50 -54.77 -17.65
N ASP A 96 -5.60 -54.93 -16.68
CA ASP A 96 -5.35 -56.20 -15.96
C ASP A 96 -5.64 -56.13 -14.44
N CYS A 97 -6.26 -55.04 -14.01
CA CYS A 97 -6.67 -54.71 -12.65
C CYS A 97 -5.53 -54.80 -11.60
N GLN A 98 -4.26 -54.74 -12.02
CA GLN A 98 -3.10 -54.83 -11.12
C GLN A 98 -2.68 -53.47 -10.54
N GLU A 99 -3.05 -52.35 -11.16
CA GLU A 99 -2.70 -51.01 -10.70
C GLU A 99 -3.82 -49.98 -10.97
N ILE A 100 -4.01 -49.05 -10.02
CA ILE A 100 -4.79 -47.82 -10.26
C ILE A 100 -3.89 -46.88 -11.08
N GLU A 101 -4.45 -46.27 -12.12
CA GLU A 101 -3.69 -45.43 -13.04
C GLU A 101 -3.32 -44.08 -12.41
N PRO A 102 -2.17 -43.46 -12.79
CA PRO A 102 -1.77 -42.18 -12.21
C PRO A 102 -2.76 -41.05 -12.52
N GLY A 103 -3.16 -40.30 -11.49
CA GLY A 103 -4.15 -39.23 -11.60
C GLY A 103 -5.60 -39.71 -11.50
N TYR A 104 -5.84 -40.92 -11.00
CA TYR A 104 -7.18 -41.46 -10.76
C TYR A 104 -7.28 -42.13 -9.39
N TYR A 105 -8.49 -42.25 -8.87
CA TYR A 105 -8.80 -43.09 -7.70
C TYR A 105 -10.14 -43.81 -7.84
N CYS A 106 -10.23 -45.01 -7.26
CA CYS A 106 -11.35 -45.92 -7.43
C CYS A 106 -12.05 -46.18 -6.08
N PRO A 107 -12.96 -45.31 -5.62
CA PRO A 107 -13.56 -45.42 -4.28
C PRO A 107 -14.61 -46.53 -4.17
N VAL A 108 -15.20 -46.94 -5.29
CA VAL A 108 -16.26 -47.97 -5.34
C VAL A 108 -15.92 -48.99 -6.40
N VAL A 109 -15.76 -50.24 -5.96
CA VAL A 109 -15.53 -51.41 -6.83
C VAL A 109 -16.72 -51.62 -7.76
N GLY A 110 -16.44 -51.81 -9.06
CA GLY A 110 -17.43 -52.01 -10.12
C GLY A 110 -18.09 -50.73 -10.63
N LEU A 111 -17.45 -49.57 -10.44
CA LEU A 111 -17.79 -48.28 -11.04
C LEU A 111 -16.52 -47.60 -11.57
N ASP A 112 -16.68 -46.83 -12.66
CA ASP A 112 -15.67 -45.95 -13.27
C ASP A 112 -14.88 -45.18 -12.18
N CYS A 113 -13.56 -45.18 -12.28
CA CYS A 113 -12.71 -44.44 -11.35
C CYS A 113 -12.77 -42.92 -11.63
N ILE A 114 -12.51 -42.12 -10.60
CA ILE A 114 -12.61 -40.66 -10.64
C ILE A 114 -11.23 -40.09 -10.95
N ALA A 115 -11.16 -39.14 -11.88
CA ALA A 115 -9.93 -38.41 -12.20
C ALA A 115 -9.67 -37.34 -11.13
N ILE A 116 -8.43 -37.29 -10.66
CA ILE A 116 -7.90 -36.33 -9.70
C ILE A 116 -7.58 -35.04 -10.46
N VAL A 117 -8.15 -33.89 -10.06
CA VAL A 117 -8.08 -32.63 -10.81
C VAL A 117 -7.80 -31.47 -9.86
N CYS A 118 -6.55 -31.02 -9.89
CA CYS A 118 -6.13 -29.86 -9.10
C CYS A 118 -6.86 -28.58 -9.53
N GLY A 119 -7.36 -27.82 -8.54
CA GLY A 119 -8.10 -26.57 -8.73
C GLY A 119 -9.60 -26.76 -8.95
N ASP A 120 -10.16 -27.92 -8.61
CA ASP A 120 -11.60 -28.20 -8.74
C ASP A 120 -12.40 -27.92 -7.45
N GLY A 121 -11.70 -27.65 -6.35
CA GLY A 121 -12.28 -27.33 -5.05
C GLY A 121 -12.42 -28.53 -4.10
N LEU A 122 -11.80 -29.67 -4.41
CA LEU A 122 -11.79 -30.89 -3.61
C LEU A 122 -10.35 -31.35 -3.34
N VAL A 123 -10.15 -32.14 -2.29
CA VAL A 123 -8.87 -32.83 -2.05
C VAL A 123 -9.15 -34.33 -2.08
N GLU A 124 -8.84 -34.95 -3.22
CA GLU A 124 -9.15 -36.34 -3.52
C GLU A 124 -7.88 -37.22 -3.59
N ALA A 125 -7.93 -38.35 -2.88
CA ALA A 125 -6.97 -39.45 -2.88
C ALA A 125 -5.48 -39.12 -2.61
N THR A 126 -4.75 -38.54 -3.58
CA THR A 126 -3.31 -38.23 -3.47
C THR A 126 -2.99 -36.74 -3.39
N GLU A 127 -3.99 -35.88 -3.55
CA GLU A 127 -3.84 -34.44 -3.40
C GLU A 127 -3.53 -34.09 -1.93
N GLN A 128 -2.74 -33.03 -1.73
CA GLN A 128 -2.34 -32.55 -0.40
C GLN A 128 -2.99 -31.21 -0.06
N CYS A 129 -3.53 -30.54 -1.06
CA CYS A 129 -4.21 -29.25 -1.04
C CYS A 129 -5.04 -29.14 -2.32
N ASP A 130 -5.93 -28.15 -2.35
CA ASP A 130 -6.56 -27.57 -3.54
C ASP A 130 -6.97 -26.16 -3.11
N ASP A 131 -6.63 -25.12 -3.87
CA ASP A 131 -6.97 -23.72 -3.55
C ASP A 131 -7.93 -23.08 -4.56
N GLY A 132 -8.59 -23.92 -5.36
CA GLY A 132 -9.56 -23.52 -6.38
C GLY A 132 -8.95 -23.09 -7.71
N ASN A 133 -7.64 -23.30 -7.93
CA ASN A 133 -7.00 -23.06 -9.22
C ASN A 133 -5.77 -23.97 -9.52
N ASP A 134 -5.10 -23.76 -10.65
CA ASP A 134 -3.96 -24.56 -11.15
C ASP A 134 -2.68 -23.76 -11.44
N ASP A 135 -2.53 -22.56 -10.86
CA ASP A 135 -1.28 -21.79 -10.90
C ASP A 135 -0.21 -22.40 -9.93
N ASP A 136 1.02 -21.87 -9.96
CA ASP A 136 2.08 -22.21 -8.99
C ASP A 136 2.45 -20.93 -8.20
N GLY A 137 2.70 -21.04 -6.89
CA GLY A 137 3.19 -19.94 -6.05
C GLY A 137 2.16 -19.24 -5.16
N ASP A 138 0.94 -19.74 -5.07
CA ASP A 138 -0.17 -19.29 -4.22
C ASP A 138 -0.59 -20.31 -3.14
N GLY A 139 0.18 -21.39 -3.01
CA GLY A 139 0.14 -22.31 -1.88
C GLY A 139 -0.27 -23.74 -2.22
N CYS A 140 -1.05 -23.96 -3.28
CA CYS A 140 -1.24 -25.28 -3.87
C CYS A 140 -0.68 -25.33 -5.29
N SER A 141 0.44 -26.03 -5.48
CA SER A 141 1.08 -26.12 -6.79
C SER A 141 0.24 -26.92 -7.80
N SER A 142 0.51 -26.72 -9.09
CA SER A 142 -0.17 -27.37 -10.22
C SER A 142 -0.11 -28.92 -10.28
N ASP A 143 0.60 -29.59 -9.36
CA ASP A 143 0.55 -31.05 -9.13
C ASP A 143 -0.18 -31.46 -7.83
N CYS A 144 -0.94 -30.52 -7.25
CA CYS A 144 -1.68 -30.60 -5.99
C CYS A 144 -0.83 -31.04 -4.80
N THR A 145 0.42 -30.55 -4.78
CA THR A 145 1.29 -30.62 -3.60
C THR A 145 1.35 -29.27 -2.88
N LEU A 146 1.20 -29.33 -1.55
CA LEU A 146 1.22 -28.15 -0.68
C LEU A 146 2.59 -27.48 -0.73
N GLU A 147 2.61 -26.18 -1.04
CA GLU A 147 3.84 -25.44 -1.19
C GLU A 147 4.49 -25.10 0.17
N PRO A 148 5.84 -25.08 0.28
CA PRO A 148 6.51 -24.74 1.53
C PRO A 148 6.20 -23.32 1.99
N GLY A 149 5.86 -23.16 3.29
CA GLY A 149 5.49 -21.86 3.88
C GLY A 149 3.99 -21.52 3.75
N TRP A 150 3.22 -22.35 3.05
CA TRP A 150 1.79 -22.17 2.87
C TRP A 150 0.96 -23.18 3.65
N LEU A 151 -0.26 -22.78 3.96
CA LEU A 151 -1.30 -23.57 4.59
C LEU A 151 -2.58 -23.38 3.79
N CYS A 152 -3.11 -24.46 3.23
CA CYS A 152 -4.41 -24.51 2.57
C CYS A 152 -5.37 -25.27 3.51
N PRO A 153 -6.12 -24.58 4.41
CA PRO A 153 -6.92 -25.26 5.43
C PRO A 153 -8.19 -25.89 4.87
N HIS A 154 -8.60 -25.46 3.67
CA HIS A 154 -9.82 -25.89 3.00
C HIS A 154 -9.56 -26.07 1.49
N PRO A 155 -10.06 -27.17 0.90
CA PRO A 155 -10.14 -27.31 -0.56
C PRO A 155 -10.93 -26.14 -1.18
N GLY A 156 -10.47 -25.61 -2.31
CA GLY A 156 -11.18 -24.58 -3.08
C GLY A 156 -11.10 -23.15 -2.55
N LEU A 157 -10.25 -22.86 -1.55
CA LEU A 157 -10.00 -21.51 -1.04
C LEU A 157 -8.51 -21.16 -1.11
N PRO A 158 -8.15 -19.89 -1.36
CA PRO A 158 -6.76 -19.44 -1.40
C PRO A 158 -5.99 -19.84 -0.14
N CYS A 159 -4.78 -20.35 -0.32
CA CYS A 159 -3.92 -20.67 0.82
C CYS A 159 -3.42 -19.39 1.50
N GLN A 160 -3.04 -19.52 2.76
CA GLN A 160 -2.46 -18.46 3.57
C GLN A 160 -1.05 -18.86 4.02
N ALA A 161 -0.25 -17.91 4.51
CA ALA A 161 1.03 -18.24 5.13
C ALA A 161 0.85 -19.20 6.32
N GLU A 162 1.77 -20.17 6.50
CA GLU A 162 1.71 -21.11 7.61
C GLU A 162 1.99 -20.40 8.95
N ARG A 163 2.99 -19.51 8.97
CA ARG A 163 3.35 -18.68 10.12
C ARG A 163 4.30 -17.56 9.72
N CYS A 164 3.99 -16.33 10.13
CA CYS A 164 4.95 -15.23 10.13
C CYS A 164 6.27 -15.60 10.84
N GLY A 165 7.39 -15.16 10.27
CA GLY A 165 8.71 -15.42 10.81
C GLY A 165 9.19 -16.85 10.61
N ASP A 166 8.80 -17.52 9.52
CA ASP A 166 9.26 -18.87 9.16
C ASP A 166 10.40 -18.91 8.13
N GLY A 167 10.71 -17.77 7.51
CA GLY A 167 11.75 -17.61 6.50
C GLY A 167 11.24 -17.52 5.06
N ILE A 168 9.93 -17.46 4.87
CA ILE A 168 9.24 -17.41 3.58
C ILE A 168 8.31 -16.21 3.60
N VAL A 169 8.05 -15.60 2.44
CA VAL A 169 6.98 -14.59 2.29
C VAL A 169 5.88 -15.25 1.49
N ALA A 170 4.75 -15.52 2.14
CA ALA A 170 3.60 -16.23 1.62
C ALA A 170 2.29 -15.46 1.88
N GLY A 171 1.25 -15.75 1.09
CA GLY A 171 -0.08 -15.13 1.23
C GLY A 171 -0.06 -13.60 1.29
N ILE A 172 -0.45 -13.06 2.44
CA ILE A 172 -0.62 -11.61 2.70
C ILE A 172 0.60 -10.95 3.38
N GLU A 173 1.69 -11.69 3.56
CA GLU A 173 2.92 -11.20 4.19
C GLU A 173 3.64 -10.19 3.27
N ALA A 174 4.02 -9.05 3.83
CA ALA A 174 4.81 -8.03 3.13
C ALA A 174 6.32 -8.21 3.35
N CYS A 175 6.70 -8.97 4.36
CA CYS A 175 8.07 -9.27 4.77
C CYS A 175 8.10 -10.57 5.58
N ASP A 176 9.31 -11.07 5.81
CA ASP A 176 9.64 -12.08 6.82
C ASP A 176 11.14 -11.92 7.14
N ASP A 177 11.50 -11.82 8.42
CA ASP A 177 12.89 -11.80 8.91
C ASP A 177 13.23 -13.01 9.79
N GLY A 178 12.42 -14.06 9.72
CA GLY A 178 12.60 -15.32 10.44
C GLY A 178 12.16 -15.29 11.91
N ASN A 179 11.40 -14.28 12.35
CA ASN A 179 10.82 -14.23 13.69
C ASN A 179 9.49 -13.43 13.80
N ASP A 180 8.92 -13.36 15.01
CA ASP A 180 7.62 -12.74 15.32
C ASP A 180 7.70 -11.63 16.41
N ASP A 181 8.88 -11.06 16.66
CA ASP A 181 9.07 -9.91 17.58
C ASP A 181 8.84 -8.57 16.84
N ASP A 182 8.03 -7.65 17.36
CA ASP A 182 7.91 -6.30 16.76
C ASP A 182 9.20 -5.45 16.96
N GLY A 183 9.61 -4.68 15.94
CA GLY A 183 10.60 -3.59 16.05
C GLY A 183 11.95 -3.78 15.35
N ASP A 184 12.18 -4.90 14.68
CA ASP A 184 13.40 -5.25 13.92
C ASP A 184 13.24 -5.19 12.39
N GLY A 185 12.01 -4.97 11.90
CA GLY A 185 11.70 -4.56 10.54
C GLY A 185 10.50 -5.27 9.92
N CYS A 186 10.10 -6.41 10.47
CA CYS A 186 8.84 -7.08 10.13
C CYS A 186 8.00 -7.29 11.40
N ASP A 187 6.78 -6.77 11.44
CA ASP A 187 5.95 -6.89 12.65
C ASP A 187 5.37 -8.31 12.85
N SER A 188 4.78 -8.56 14.02
CA SER A 188 4.16 -9.85 14.36
C SER A 188 2.95 -10.26 13.48
N THR A 189 2.57 -9.44 12.50
CA THR A 189 1.59 -9.74 11.44
C THR A 189 2.22 -9.79 10.04
N CYS A 190 3.55 -9.91 10.00
CA CYS A 190 4.42 -9.90 8.83
C CYS A 190 4.22 -8.69 7.91
N GLN A 191 4.06 -7.52 8.53
CA GLN A 191 3.99 -6.23 7.84
C GLN A 191 5.26 -5.43 8.02
N LEU A 192 5.69 -4.80 6.93
CA LEU A 192 6.95 -4.09 6.88
C LEU A 192 6.91 -2.82 7.73
N GLU A 193 7.87 -2.67 8.64
CA GLU A 193 7.87 -1.54 9.59
C GLU A 193 8.39 -0.23 8.96
N GLU A 194 7.91 0.92 9.44
CA GLU A 194 8.33 2.23 8.94
C GLU A 194 9.84 2.46 9.16
N GLY A 195 10.57 2.64 8.06
CA GLY A 195 12.02 2.83 8.07
C GLY A 195 12.85 1.55 7.95
N TYR A 196 12.24 0.42 7.56
CA TYR A 196 12.92 -0.83 7.24
C TYR A 196 12.64 -1.34 5.83
N HIS A 197 13.52 -2.21 5.33
CA HIS A 197 13.34 -3.02 4.14
C HIS A 197 13.93 -4.42 4.36
N CYS A 198 13.25 -5.44 3.87
CA CYS A 198 13.65 -6.84 4.05
C CYS A 198 14.08 -7.40 2.68
N PRO A 199 15.39 -7.35 2.33
CA PRO A 199 15.85 -7.68 0.98
C PRO A 199 15.92 -9.19 0.68
N VAL A 200 15.82 -10.02 1.72
CA VAL A 200 15.84 -11.49 1.65
C VAL A 200 14.90 -12.00 2.75
N PRO A 201 13.85 -12.79 2.44
CA PRO A 201 13.03 -13.45 3.45
C PRO A 201 13.87 -14.33 4.40
N GLY A 202 13.55 -14.30 5.69
CA GLY A 202 14.22 -15.11 6.72
C GLY A 202 15.58 -14.63 7.20
N GLU A 203 15.97 -13.39 6.89
CA GLU A 203 17.19 -12.73 7.40
C GLU A 203 16.84 -11.33 7.93
N ASP A 204 17.53 -10.89 8.99
CA ASP A 204 17.33 -9.58 9.64
C ASP A 204 17.08 -8.44 8.63
N CYS A 205 15.93 -7.74 8.74
CA CYS A 205 15.64 -6.58 7.90
C CYS A 205 16.65 -5.44 8.14
N ALA A 206 16.87 -4.62 7.12
CA ALA A 206 17.82 -3.52 7.16
C ALA A 206 17.07 -2.18 7.28
N PRO A 207 17.56 -1.23 8.11
CA PRO A 207 16.99 0.11 8.14
C PRO A 207 17.18 0.78 6.77
N THR A 208 16.16 1.50 6.29
CA THR A 208 16.26 2.29 5.07
C THR A 208 17.12 3.55 5.29
N HIS A 209 17.64 4.12 4.21
CA HIS A 209 18.73 5.10 4.27
C HIS A 209 18.48 6.26 3.30
N CYS A 210 17.58 7.15 3.71
CA CYS A 210 17.19 8.26 2.85
C CYS A 210 18.36 9.12 2.35
N GLY A 211 18.37 9.33 1.04
CA GLY A 211 19.37 10.05 0.28
C GLY A 211 20.51 9.18 -0.25
N ASP A 212 20.32 7.86 -0.42
CA ASP A 212 21.34 6.96 -0.97
C ASP A 212 21.17 6.67 -2.48
N GLY A 213 20.03 7.05 -3.05
CA GLY A 213 19.66 6.89 -4.46
C GLY A 213 18.81 5.66 -4.76
N LEU A 214 18.34 4.93 -3.75
CA LEU A 214 17.48 3.75 -3.87
C LEU A 214 16.13 4.02 -3.19
N VAL A 215 15.05 3.47 -3.76
CA VAL A 215 13.73 3.45 -3.11
C VAL A 215 13.52 2.03 -2.61
N GLN A 216 13.46 1.84 -1.29
CA GLN A 216 13.41 0.54 -0.64
C GLN A 216 12.33 0.48 0.46
N GLY A 217 11.69 -0.67 0.61
CA GLY A 217 10.68 -0.87 1.64
C GLY A 217 9.51 0.11 1.50
N LEU A 218 9.20 0.83 2.58
CA LEU A 218 8.15 1.86 2.63
C LEU A 218 8.59 3.27 2.18
N GLU A 219 9.78 3.44 1.59
CA GLU A 219 10.20 4.74 1.06
C GLU A 219 9.32 5.15 -0.13
N GLN A 220 8.72 6.35 -0.07
CA GLN A 220 7.92 6.87 -1.18
C GLN A 220 8.80 7.41 -2.31
N CYS A 221 10.01 7.88 -1.97
CA CYS A 221 10.98 8.47 -2.88
C CYS A 221 12.39 8.43 -2.27
N ASP A 222 13.39 8.55 -3.13
CA ASP A 222 14.77 8.93 -2.81
C ASP A 222 15.33 9.65 -4.06
N ASP A 223 15.98 10.81 -3.87
CA ASP A 223 16.56 11.60 -4.96
C ASP A 223 18.10 11.69 -4.93
N GLY A 224 18.73 10.90 -4.04
CA GLY A 224 20.16 10.90 -3.74
C GLY A 224 20.56 11.91 -2.67
N ASN A 225 19.60 12.51 -1.93
CA ASN A 225 19.86 13.38 -0.80
C ASN A 225 18.71 13.43 0.24
N ASP A 226 18.90 14.16 1.35
CA ASP A 226 17.88 14.39 2.39
C ASP A 226 17.81 15.91 2.66
N LEU A 227 17.25 16.62 1.68
CA LEU A 227 16.95 18.05 1.75
C LEU A 227 15.44 18.25 1.64
N PRO A 228 14.89 19.26 2.33
CA PRO A 228 13.57 19.74 2.02
C PRO A 228 13.62 20.67 0.80
N PHE A 229 12.50 20.73 0.09
CA PHE A 229 12.17 21.64 -0.99
C PHE A 229 12.81 21.34 -2.35
N ASP A 230 13.13 20.08 -2.63
CA ASP A 230 13.55 19.56 -3.94
C ASP A 230 12.66 18.42 -4.47
N GLY A 231 11.73 17.90 -3.67
CA GLY A 231 10.74 16.89 -4.06
C GLY A 231 10.73 15.65 -3.18
N CYS A 232 11.78 15.40 -2.39
CA CYS A 232 11.86 14.23 -1.52
C CYS A 232 12.57 14.54 -0.19
N TYR A 233 11.85 14.46 0.92
CA TYR A 233 12.40 14.77 2.24
C TYR A 233 11.97 13.73 3.28
N GLN A 234 12.93 13.20 4.05
CA GLN A 234 12.69 12.07 4.96
C GLN A 234 12.01 10.86 4.27
N CYS A 235 12.31 10.69 2.98
CA CYS A 235 11.80 9.65 2.08
C CYS A 235 10.28 9.64 1.90
N LYS A 236 9.68 10.81 2.14
CA LYS A 236 8.29 11.13 1.83
C LYS A 236 8.26 12.16 0.71
N ARG A 237 7.34 12.00 -0.24
CA ARG A 237 7.22 12.90 -1.39
C ARG A 237 6.76 14.28 -0.92
N GLU A 238 7.45 15.32 -1.36
CA GLU A 238 7.00 16.69 -1.08
C GLU A 238 5.93 17.12 -2.09
N PRO A 239 4.84 17.79 -1.66
CA PRO A 239 3.73 18.16 -2.53
C PRO A 239 4.16 18.94 -3.78
N GLN A 240 3.98 18.33 -4.96
CA GLN A 240 4.29 18.95 -6.24
C GLN A 240 3.13 19.83 -6.69
N CYS A 241 3.18 21.11 -6.31
CA CYS A 241 2.10 22.06 -6.53
C CYS A 241 2.51 23.16 -7.52
N SER A 242 1.89 23.19 -8.70
CA SER A 242 2.18 24.19 -9.73
C SER A 242 0.91 24.88 -10.20
N GLY A 243 0.77 26.17 -9.89
CA GLY A 243 -0.36 26.98 -10.35
C GLY A 243 -1.70 26.64 -9.69
N GLY A 244 -1.68 26.13 -8.47
CA GLY A 244 -2.89 25.80 -7.69
C GLY A 244 -3.41 24.38 -7.87
N VAL A 245 -2.81 23.61 -8.77
CA VAL A 245 -2.96 22.15 -8.81
C VAL A 245 -1.78 21.55 -8.06
N CYS A 246 -2.06 20.74 -7.05
CA CYS A 246 -1.09 19.76 -6.55
C CYS A 246 -1.39 18.43 -7.21
N GLU A 247 -0.32 17.72 -7.56
CA GLU A 247 -0.38 16.28 -7.80
C GLU A 247 -0.29 15.63 -6.41
N SER A 248 -1.35 14.93 -6.00
CA SER A 248 -1.23 13.89 -4.97
C SER A 248 -0.67 12.64 -5.62
N PHE A 249 0.07 11.87 -4.83
CA PHE A 249 0.60 10.59 -5.23
C PHE A 249 0.03 9.54 -4.31
N CYS A 250 -0.43 8.43 -4.88
CA CYS A 250 -0.99 7.38 -4.07
C CYS A 250 -0.03 6.95 -2.96
N GLY A 251 -0.57 6.90 -1.75
CA GLY A 251 0.14 6.60 -0.52
C GLY A 251 0.84 7.78 0.13
N ASP A 252 0.53 9.03 -0.23
CA ASP A 252 1.09 10.22 0.43
C ASP A 252 0.30 10.67 1.68
N GLY A 253 -0.87 10.05 1.92
CA GLY A 253 -1.78 10.33 3.03
C GLY A 253 -2.61 11.59 2.81
N VAL A 254 -2.77 12.08 1.57
CA VAL A 254 -3.43 13.36 1.28
C VAL A 254 -4.21 13.35 -0.05
N ILE A 255 -5.53 13.17 0.04
CA ILE A 255 -6.38 13.17 -1.16
C ILE A 255 -6.62 14.60 -1.68
N PHE A 256 -6.04 14.95 -2.84
CA PHE A 256 -6.26 16.23 -3.51
C PHE A 256 -7.36 16.16 -4.58
N GLY A 257 -8.60 16.39 -4.16
CA GLY A 257 -9.72 16.66 -5.07
C GLY A 257 -10.42 15.41 -5.59
N ALA A 258 -10.17 15.04 -6.85
CA ALA A 258 -10.94 13.98 -7.55
C ALA A 258 -10.08 13.08 -8.47
N GLY A 259 -8.77 13.01 -8.23
CA GLY A 259 -7.87 12.08 -8.93
C GLY A 259 -7.91 10.67 -8.32
N GLU A 260 -7.93 10.62 -6.99
CA GLU A 260 -7.87 9.42 -6.16
C GLU A 260 -9.22 9.18 -5.48
N GLU A 261 -9.55 7.91 -5.25
CA GLU A 261 -10.80 7.51 -4.60
C GLU A 261 -10.60 7.20 -3.11
N CYS A 262 -9.35 6.94 -2.73
CA CYS A 262 -8.83 6.79 -1.38
C CYS A 262 -7.33 7.17 -1.38
N ASP A 263 -6.75 7.37 -0.20
CA ASP A 263 -5.29 7.33 0.07
C ASP A 263 -5.16 7.17 1.58
N ASP A 264 -4.62 6.05 2.06
CA ASP A 264 -4.48 5.74 3.50
C ASP A 264 -3.09 6.08 4.08
N GLY A 265 -2.16 6.53 3.22
CA GLY A 265 -0.77 6.79 3.55
C GLY A 265 0.23 5.74 3.08
N ASN A 266 -0.17 4.75 2.28
CA ASN A 266 0.74 3.77 1.68
C ASN A 266 0.32 3.27 0.27
N THR A 267 1.10 2.35 -0.32
CA THR A 267 0.88 1.83 -1.71
C THR A 267 0.76 0.31 -1.79
N ARG A 268 0.36 -0.32 -0.68
CA ARG A 268 0.00 -1.73 -0.66
C ARG A 268 -1.28 -1.95 -1.47
N ASN A 269 -1.58 -3.21 -1.77
CA ASN A 269 -2.91 -3.63 -2.18
C ASN A 269 -3.40 -4.64 -1.14
N GLY A 270 -4.67 -4.60 -0.80
CA GLY A 270 -5.30 -5.49 0.18
C GLY A 270 -5.49 -4.91 1.58
N ASP A 271 -5.35 -3.60 1.76
CA ASP A 271 -5.67 -2.84 2.98
C ASP A 271 -6.86 -1.87 2.78
N GLY A 272 -7.47 -1.90 1.60
CA GLY A 272 -8.64 -1.12 1.23
C GLY A 272 -8.35 0.05 0.31
N CYS A 273 -7.08 0.45 0.18
CA CYS A 273 -6.67 1.43 -0.81
C CYS A 273 -5.49 0.94 -1.66
N SER A 274 -5.82 0.37 -2.82
CA SER A 274 -4.85 -0.13 -3.78
C SER A 274 -3.76 0.88 -4.16
N SER A 275 -2.62 0.37 -4.62
CA SER A 275 -1.48 1.10 -5.19
C SER A 275 -1.79 2.11 -6.32
N ASP A 276 -2.96 2.02 -6.96
CA ASP A 276 -3.49 2.98 -7.95
C ASP A 276 -4.51 3.98 -7.35
N CYS A 277 -4.62 4.01 -6.02
CA CYS A 277 -5.56 4.76 -5.19
C CYS A 277 -7.02 4.62 -5.63
N LYS A 278 -7.40 3.35 -5.76
CA LYS A 278 -8.76 2.87 -5.95
C LYS A 278 -9.23 2.10 -4.72
N LEU A 279 -10.49 2.31 -4.38
CA LEU A 279 -11.18 1.54 -3.34
C LEU A 279 -11.17 0.07 -3.74
N GLU A 280 -10.77 -0.79 -2.82
CA GLU A 280 -10.75 -2.24 -3.02
C GLU A 280 -12.10 -2.86 -2.66
N ALA A 281 -12.39 -4.04 -3.21
CA ALA A 281 -13.65 -4.74 -2.92
C ALA A 281 -13.61 -5.35 -1.51
N GLY A 282 -14.76 -5.37 -0.82
CA GLY A 282 -14.85 -5.78 0.58
C GLY A 282 -14.39 -4.72 1.60
N PHE A 283 -13.95 -3.52 1.16
CA PHE A 283 -13.50 -2.44 2.05
C PHE A 283 -14.38 -1.19 1.98
N THR A 284 -14.64 -0.58 3.15
CA THR A 284 -15.17 0.78 3.25
C THR A 284 -14.10 1.72 3.79
N CYS A 285 -13.72 2.68 2.95
CA CYS A 285 -12.84 3.78 3.34
C CYS A 285 -13.65 5.02 3.74
N THR A 286 -13.29 5.62 4.87
CA THR A 286 -13.86 6.90 5.31
C THR A 286 -12.78 7.97 5.39
N LEU A 287 -13.12 9.21 5.01
CA LEU A 287 -12.19 10.34 5.12
C LEU A 287 -12.11 10.79 6.58
N GLU A 288 -11.06 10.37 7.28
CA GLU A 288 -10.74 10.92 8.58
C GLU A 288 -9.95 12.23 8.39
N VAL A 289 -10.63 13.35 8.69
CA VAL A 289 -9.95 14.61 8.98
C VAL A 289 -9.31 14.46 10.36
N GLU A 290 -8.01 14.16 10.40
CA GLU A 290 -7.30 14.01 11.66
C GLU A 290 -7.47 15.26 12.52
N SER A 291 -7.67 15.06 13.83
CA SER A 291 -7.90 16.19 14.74
C SER A 291 -6.70 17.13 14.70
N LEU A 292 -6.92 18.38 14.29
CA LEU A 292 -5.89 19.40 14.09
C LEU A 292 -4.81 19.35 15.20
N PRO A 293 -3.53 19.07 14.85
CA PRO A 293 -2.51 18.79 15.84
C PRO A 293 -2.26 20.02 16.72
N THR A 294 -1.81 19.84 17.96
CA THR A 294 -1.51 21.00 18.83
C THR A 294 -0.27 21.77 18.41
N GLN A 295 0.60 21.15 17.60
CA GLN A 295 1.81 21.72 17.02
C GLN A 295 2.00 21.25 15.58
N VAL A 296 2.56 22.11 14.74
CA VAL A 296 3.02 21.76 13.37
C VAL A 296 4.53 21.95 13.31
N GLN A 297 5.20 21.03 12.61
CA GLN A 297 6.64 21.06 12.41
C GLN A 297 6.93 21.37 10.94
N LEU A 298 7.73 22.41 10.67
CA LEU A 298 8.21 22.74 9.33
C LEU A 298 9.72 22.58 9.25
N PRO A 299 10.28 21.97 8.18
CA PRO A 299 11.72 22.02 7.94
C PRO A 299 12.17 23.46 7.65
N ILE A 300 13.38 23.79 8.07
CA ILE A 300 14.05 25.07 7.80
C ILE A 300 15.52 24.86 7.46
N ILE A 301 15.94 25.46 6.35
CA ILE A 301 17.33 25.48 5.93
C ILE A 301 17.97 26.76 6.45
N TYR A 302 19.06 26.64 7.20
CA TYR A 302 19.93 27.76 7.58
C TYR A 302 21.23 27.73 6.79
N ARG A 303 21.68 28.90 6.33
CA ARG A 303 22.97 29.08 5.66
C ARG A 303 23.78 30.17 6.38
N ASP A 304 24.99 29.84 6.84
CA ASP A 304 25.88 30.75 7.57
C ASP A 304 26.85 31.47 6.62
N PHE A 305 27.05 32.77 6.85
CA PHE A 305 27.86 33.67 6.02
C PHE A 305 28.90 34.41 6.88
N TYR A 306 30.15 34.38 6.44
CA TYR A 306 31.24 35.09 7.10
C TYR A 306 31.38 36.53 6.55
N ARG A 307 31.47 37.53 7.43
CA ARG A 307 31.51 38.96 7.07
C ARG A 307 32.78 39.33 6.31
N HIS A 308 32.64 40.18 5.30
CA HIS A 308 33.71 40.53 4.39
C HIS A 308 34.54 41.75 4.82
N ASP A 309 34.08 42.57 5.77
CA ASP A 309 34.79 43.78 6.24
C ASP A 309 35.70 43.56 7.47
N VAL A 310 35.90 42.31 7.90
CA VAL A 310 36.79 42.00 9.03
C VAL A 310 38.28 41.92 8.65
N PRO A 311 39.21 42.32 9.54
CA PRO A 311 40.64 42.16 9.31
C PRO A 311 41.06 40.70 9.18
N ASN A 312 41.89 40.39 8.18
CA ASN A 312 42.34 39.03 7.84
C ASN A 312 41.20 38.05 7.48
N ARG A 313 40.12 38.54 6.85
CA ARG A 313 39.00 37.73 6.36
C ARG A 313 39.44 36.50 5.56
N PRO A 314 38.71 35.38 5.65
CA PRO A 314 38.88 34.22 4.77
C PRO A 314 38.41 34.53 3.34
N ALA A 315 38.76 33.66 2.39
CA ALA A 315 38.37 33.81 0.98
C ALA A 315 36.86 33.58 0.73
N HIS A 316 36.18 32.86 1.63
CA HIS A 316 34.73 32.62 1.62
C HIS A 316 33.90 33.75 2.27
N ALA A 317 34.53 34.88 2.63
CA ALA A 317 33.79 35.98 3.24
C ALA A 317 32.92 36.73 2.21
N HIS A 318 31.60 36.80 2.47
CA HIS A 318 30.58 37.25 1.52
C HIS A 318 30.34 38.77 1.59
N ILE A 319 30.35 39.44 0.44
CA ILE A 319 30.37 40.91 0.34
C ILE A 319 29.09 41.59 0.87
N ASP A 320 27.93 40.94 0.75
CA ASP A 320 26.66 41.53 1.21
C ASP A 320 26.51 41.55 2.73
N PHE A 321 27.27 40.71 3.44
CA PHE A 321 27.26 40.61 4.91
C PHE A 321 28.31 41.55 5.52
N ASP A 322 28.43 42.78 5.01
CA ASP A 322 29.41 43.76 5.49
C ASP A 322 28.83 44.72 6.55
N ARG A 323 29.64 45.07 7.56
CA ARG A 323 29.24 46.03 8.59
C ARG A 323 29.43 47.48 8.14
N ALA A 324 30.56 47.81 7.50
CA ALA A 324 30.91 49.17 7.08
C ALA A 324 30.24 49.59 5.77
N GLY A 325 29.81 48.63 4.95
CA GLY A 325 29.04 48.85 3.72
C GLY A 325 27.56 49.13 3.97
N ASN A 326 26.99 48.66 5.09
CA ASN A 326 25.57 48.79 5.40
C ASN A 326 25.26 50.04 6.24
N GLY A 327 24.51 50.97 5.65
CA GLY A 327 24.38 52.36 6.10
C GLY A 327 23.76 52.57 7.48
N ALA A 328 24.59 52.52 8.53
CA ALA A 328 24.34 53.09 9.85
C ALA A 328 22.99 52.74 10.53
N TYR A 329 22.58 51.47 10.53
CA TYR A 329 21.57 50.87 11.44
C TYR A 329 20.25 51.65 11.60
N SER A 330 19.85 52.39 10.57
CA SER A 330 18.70 53.29 10.61
C SER A 330 18.05 53.49 9.24
N GLY A 331 18.26 52.50 8.34
CA GLY A 331 17.38 52.31 7.20
C GLY A 331 15.97 51.98 7.69
N GLY A 332 14.96 52.52 7.03
CA GLY A 332 13.63 51.93 7.08
C GLY A 332 13.54 50.77 6.07
N ILE A 333 12.36 50.14 6.01
CA ILE A 333 12.08 49.07 5.04
C ILE A 333 12.38 49.54 3.61
N CYS A 334 13.06 48.68 2.86
CA CYS A 334 13.57 48.87 1.51
C CYS A 334 12.79 48.01 0.51
N PHE A 335 11.57 48.45 0.19
CA PHE A 335 10.68 47.73 -0.74
C PHE A 335 11.23 47.64 -2.18
N GLY A 336 10.94 46.53 -2.85
CA GLY A 336 11.23 46.30 -4.26
C GLY A 336 12.67 45.85 -4.54
N LEU A 337 13.36 45.28 -3.55
CA LEU A 337 14.70 44.69 -3.73
C LEU A 337 14.67 43.46 -4.64
N VAL A 338 13.66 42.60 -4.48
CA VAL A 338 13.51 41.36 -5.25
C VAL A 338 12.52 41.52 -6.41
N GLU A 339 12.60 40.61 -7.38
CA GLU A 339 11.62 40.51 -8.46
C GLU A 339 10.26 40.00 -7.96
N ASP A 340 9.22 40.22 -8.77
CA ASP A 340 7.84 39.86 -8.45
C ASP A 340 7.61 38.33 -8.42
N PHE A 341 8.57 37.55 -8.90
CA PHE A 341 8.54 36.09 -9.00
C PHE A 341 9.91 35.47 -8.61
N LEU A 342 9.87 34.24 -8.11
CA LEU A 342 11.05 33.37 -7.94
C LEU A 342 11.63 32.95 -9.30
N ASP A 343 12.89 32.50 -9.32
CA ASP A 343 13.48 31.83 -10.49
C ASP A 343 13.06 30.36 -10.64
N ASP A 344 13.53 29.72 -11.72
CA ASP A 344 13.24 28.32 -12.08
C ASP A 344 13.73 27.31 -11.00
N GLU A 345 14.61 27.73 -10.10
CA GLU A 345 15.12 26.96 -8.96
C GLU A 345 14.43 27.38 -7.63
N GLY A 346 13.32 28.11 -7.75
CA GLY A 346 12.46 28.52 -6.66
C GLY A 346 13.08 29.51 -5.67
N LYS A 347 14.09 30.31 -6.03
CA LYS A 347 14.70 31.29 -5.10
C LYS A 347 14.45 32.75 -5.51
N PRO A 348 14.57 33.71 -4.58
CA PRO A 348 14.39 35.13 -4.88
C PRO A 348 15.48 35.66 -5.83
N VAL A 349 15.09 36.53 -6.77
CA VAL A 349 16.00 37.19 -7.72
C VAL A 349 16.11 38.67 -7.38
N LEU A 350 17.31 39.25 -7.40
CA LEU A 350 17.51 40.69 -7.17
C LEU A 350 17.03 41.50 -8.39
N LYS A 351 16.15 42.50 -8.16
CA LYS A 351 15.58 43.34 -9.21
C LYS A 351 16.63 44.27 -9.83
N PRO A 352 16.97 44.15 -11.13
CA PRO A 352 18.04 44.93 -11.75
C PRO A 352 17.55 46.35 -12.09
N ILE A 353 18.07 47.35 -11.36
CA ILE A 353 17.65 48.75 -11.49
C ILE A 353 18.44 49.46 -12.62
N PRO A 354 17.79 49.98 -13.69
CA PRO A 354 18.51 50.61 -14.79
C PRO A 354 19.16 51.96 -14.41
N ASN A 355 20.42 52.13 -14.81
CA ASN A 355 21.26 53.34 -14.64
C ASN A 355 21.73 53.66 -13.21
N TYR A 356 21.61 52.72 -12.28
CA TYR A 356 22.22 52.84 -10.96
C TYR A 356 22.84 51.51 -10.52
N GLU A 357 24.04 51.57 -9.95
CA GLU A 357 24.45 50.58 -8.95
C GLU A 357 23.48 50.73 -7.76
N ASN A 358 22.60 49.73 -7.63
CA ASN A 358 21.49 49.58 -6.67
C ASN A 358 21.10 50.84 -5.85
N HIS A 359 20.21 51.69 -6.39
CA HIS A 359 19.74 52.91 -5.73
C HIS A 359 18.20 53.00 -5.63
N ILE A 360 17.55 51.92 -5.19
CA ILE A 360 16.23 52.05 -4.53
C ILE A 360 16.41 52.79 -3.19
N CYS A 361 17.55 52.59 -2.51
CA CYS A 361 18.00 53.43 -1.39
C CYS A 361 18.75 54.69 -1.85
N ASN A 362 18.03 55.75 -2.26
CA ASN A 362 18.73 56.91 -2.84
C ASN A 362 19.58 57.73 -1.84
N GLN A 363 20.85 57.94 -2.18
CA GLN A 363 21.81 58.97 -1.73
C GLN A 363 22.08 59.15 -0.22
N GLN A 364 21.50 58.36 0.69
CA GLN A 364 21.82 58.41 2.13
C GLN A 364 22.16 57.05 2.76
N ASN A 365 21.66 55.91 2.25
CA ASN A 365 21.45 54.72 3.09
C ASN A 365 22.25 53.45 2.76
N ASN A 366 23.17 53.44 1.78
CA ASN A 366 24.20 52.37 1.65
C ASN A 366 23.63 50.94 1.82
N CYS A 367 22.70 50.54 0.94
CA CYS A 367 21.96 49.27 1.07
C CYS A 367 22.61 48.14 0.26
N THR A 368 22.71 46.96 0.88
CA THR A 368 22.99 45.68 0.22
C THR A 368 21.67 44.95 -0.09
N PRO A 369 21.60 44.09 -1.13
CA PRO A 369 22.72 43.41 -1.82
C PRO A 369 23.53 44.28 -2.81
N ASP A 370 24.83 44.02 -2.90
CA ASP A 370 25.83 44.68 -3.77
C ASP A 370 25.55 44.44 -5.25
N SER A 371 25.22 43.19 -5.63
CA SER A 371 24.97 42.81 -7.01
C SER A 371 23.99 41.63 -7.13
N PRO A 372 23.36 41.41 -8.30
CA PRO A 372 22.59 40.18 -8.55
C PRO A 372 23.42 38.91 -8.38
N THR A 373 24.73 38.97 -8.66
CA THR A 373 25.64 37.82 -8.55
C THR A 373 26.01 37.48 -7.11
N SER A 374 26.07 38.45 -6.20
CA SER A 374 26.24 38.18 -4.77
C SER A 374 24.93 37.73 -4.15
N PHE A 375 23.81 38.36 -4.50
CA PHE A 375 22.50 37.95 -4.01
C PHE A 375 22.13 36.51 -4.40
N SER A 376 22.46 36.06 -5.61
CA SER A 376 22.17 34.68 -6.05
C SER A 376 22.86 33.59 -5.22
N GLN A 377 23.80 33.94 -4.33
CA GLN A 377 24.52 33.01 -3.44
C GLN A 377 23.80 32.81 -2.10
N TRP A 378 22.80 33.63 -1.78
CA TRP A 378 22.17 33.70 -0.45
C TRP A 378 21.36 32.46 -0.07
N TYR A 379 20.71 31.83 -1.05
CA TYR A 379 19.77 30.72 -0.86
C TYR A 379 20.16 29.50 -1.70
N ARG A 380 21.45 29.36 -2.00
CA ARG A 380 22.02 28.26 -2.80
C ARG A 380 23.22 27.66 -2.11
N ASP A 381 23.42 26.36 -2.30
CA ASP A 381 24.43 25.55 -1.61
C ASP A 381 25.60 25.16 -2.53
N ASP A 382 25.53 25.51 -3.80
CA ASP A 382 26.51 25.26 -4.87
C ASP A 382 27.69 26.25 -4.89
N ASN A 383 27.81 27.09 -3.85
CA ASN A 383 28.81 28.16 -3.79
C ASN A 383 29.63 28.11 -2.48
N PRO A 384 30.88 28.64 -2.48
CA PRO A 384 31.78 28.50 -1.33
C PRO A 384 31.56 29.53 -0.21
N TYR A 385 30.55 30.40 -0.31
CA TYR A 385 30.34 31.54 0.58
C TYR A 385 29.23 31.29 1.61
N ALA A 386 28.16 30.61 1.18
CA ALA A 386 27.11 30.08 2.04
C ALA A 386 27.55 28.72 2.61
N MET A 387 27.47 28.55 3.94
CA MET A 387 27.60 27.23 4.56
C MET A 387 26.23 26.74 5.04
N ARG A 388 25.63 25.82 4.29
CA ARG A 388 24.43 25.08 4.73
C ARG A 388 24.71 24.38 6.05
N LEU A 389 23.81 24.55 7.01
CA LEU A 389 23.79 23.75 8.24
C LEU A 389 22.93 22.50 8.03
N PRO A 390 23.03 21.47 8.91
CA PRO A 390 22.02 20.43 8.96
C PRO A 390 20.61 21.04 9.01
N VAL A 391 19.65 20.40 8.34
CA VAL A 391 18.26 20.85 8.34
C VAL A 391 17.74 20.85 9.77
N GLU A 392 17.04 21.91 10.15
CA GLU A 392 16.43 22.04 11.48
C GLU A 392 14.91 22.16 11.34
N THR A 393 14.20 22.08 12.46
CA THR A 393 12.74 22.12 12.50
C THR A 393 12.25 23.36 13.22
N LEU A 394 11.34 24.12 12.59
CA LEU A 394 10.51 25.10 13.28
C LEU A 394 9.29 24.41 13.86
N THR A 395 9.13 24.47 15.18
CA THR A 395 7.92 24.04 15.87
C THR A 395 6.96 25.22 16.05
N LEU A 396 5.80 25.15 15.40
CA LEU A 396 4.72 26.11 15.54
C LEU A 396 3.66 25.57 16.50
N ASN A 397 3.15 26.42 17.39
CA ASN A 397 2.07 26.05 18.30
C ASN A 397 0.74 26.54 17.75
N SER A 398 -0.34 25.77 17.95
CA SER A 398 -1.70 26.26 17.69
C SER A 398 -1.99 27.50 18.56
N ILE A 399 -2.51 28.54 17.93
CA ILE A 399 -2.97 29.78 18.60
C ILE A 399 -4.48 30.04 18.40
N ASP A 400 -5.08 29.39 17.41
CA ASP A 400 -6.53 29.33 17.15
C ASP A 400 -6.84 28.03 16.37
N GLU A 401 -8.12 27.75 16.14
CA GLU A 401 -8.58 26.62 15.31
C GLU A 401 -7.99 26.72 13.89
N GLY A 402 -7.17 25.75 13.50
CA GLY A 402 -6.49 25.71 12.19
C GLY A 402 -5.38 26.74 12.00
N VAL A 403 -4.98 27.49 13.05
CA VAL A 403 -3.97 28.56 12.97
C VAL A 403 -2.77 28.27 13.88
N TYR A 404 -1.58 28.31 13.30
CA TYR A 404 -0.30 27.97 13.95
C TYR A 404 0.68 29.12 13.93
N GLN A 405 1.55 29.22 14.94
CA GLN A 405 2.56 30.27 15.03
C GLN A 405 3.90 29.77 15.60
N PHE A 406 4.99 30.13 14.92
CA PHE A 406 6.32 30.24 15.52
C PHE A 406 6.60 31.72 15.80
N SER A 407 7.13 32.06 16.97
CA SER A 407 7.41 33.45 17.36
C SER A 407 8.60 33.50 18.30
N SER A 408 9.70 34.14 17.88
CA SER A 408 10.91 34.32 18.68
C SER A 408 11.40 35.77 18.66
N GLN A 409 11.58 36.33 19.86
CA GLN A 409 12.16 37.66 20.08
C GLN A 409 13.69 37.64 20.26
N ASN A 410 14.32 36.46 20.19
CA ASN A 410 15.78 36.27 20.25
C ASN A 410 16.15 35.08 19.33
N PHE A 411 16.21 35.32 18.02
CA PHE A 411 16.34 34.28 17.01
C PHE A 411 17.78 34.13 16.53
N PHE A 412 18.55 33.26 17.18
CA PHE A 412 19.97 33.03 16.86
C PHE A 412 20.26 31.54 16.60
N PRO A 413 19.63 30.92 15.59
CA PRO A 413 19.72 29.46 15.35
C PRO A 413 21.14 29.00 15.01
N VAL A 414 21.93 29.87 14.36
CA VAL A 414 23.30 29.56 13.89
C VAL A 414 24.40 29.89 14.91
N ASP A 415 24.05 30.26 16.15
CA ASP A 415 25.02 30.62 17.19
C ASP A 415 25.95 29.44 17.53
N ASN A 416 27.27 29.67 17.40
CA ASN A 416 28.32 28.66 17.59
C ASN A 416 28.28 27.48 16.59
N LYS A 417 27.51 27.59 15.49
CA LYS A 417 27.49 26.64 14.37
C LYS A 417 28.30 27.21 13.17
N GLY A 418 28.24 26.54 12.03
CA GLY A 418 28.77 27.04 10.75
C GLY A 418 30.25 27.44 10.78
N TRP A 419 30.57 28.53 10.09
CA TRP A 419 31.91 29.12 10.03
C TRP A 419 32.43 29.54 11.41
N ARG A 420 31.56 29.89 12.37
CA ARG A 420 31.98 30.18 13.76
C ARG A 420 32.46 28.94 14.51
N ALA A 421 31.99 27.74 14.15
CA ALA A 421 32.46 26.48 14.73
C ALA A 421 33.81 26.03 14.17
N VAL A 422 34.08 26.29 12.88
CA VAL A 422 35.27 25.76 12.16
C VAL A 422 36.38 26.78 11.90
N SER A 423 36.13 28.09 12.04
CA SER A 423 37.14 29.12 11.77
C SER A 423 38.23 29.19 12.86
N PRO A 424 39.52 29.21 12.50
CA PRO A 424 40.62 29.42 13.44
C PRO A 424 40.64 30.85 14.04
N ASN A 425 39.91 31.78 13.43
CA ASN A 425 39.60 33.10 13.98
C ASN A 425 38.07 33.25 13.97
N PRO A 426 37.35 32.86 15.05
CA PRO A 426 35.92 33.07 15.12
C PRO A 426 35.61 34.56 14.97
N GLU A 427 34.52 34.87 14.28
CA GLU A 427 34.14 36.25 14.00
C GLU A 427 34.11 37.11 15.29
N PRO A 428 34.76 38.29 15.31
CA PRO A 428 34.68 39.18 16.45
C PRO A 428 33.23 39.64 16.68
N ASN A 429 32.79 39.65 17.95
CA ASN A 429 31.43 40.00 18.34
C ASN A 429 30.95 41.29 17.67
N ALA A 430 29.67 41.31 17.27
CA ALA A 430 29.05 42.43 16.56
C ALA A 430 29.06 43.77 17.36
N THR A 431 29.34 43.73 18.66
CA THR A 431 29.37 44.89 19.55
C THR A 431 30.78 45.40 19.83
N GLY A 432 31.17 46.46 19.11
CA GLY A 432 32.25 47.35 19.51
C GLY A 432 31.85 48.20 20.73
N GLY A 433 31.57 47.57 21.87
CA GLY A 433 30.98 48.25 23.03
C GLY A 433 30.49 47.34 24.16
N THR A 434 31.41 46.66 24.84
CA THR A 434 31.19 45.85 26.08
C THR A 434 30.33 44.57 25.98
N PRO A 435 30.59 43.55 26.82
CA PRO A 435 30.19 42.18 26.52
C PRO A 435 28.80 41.80 27.08
N SER A 436 27.85 41.60 26.18
CA SER A 436 26.67 40.75 26.36
C SER A 436 26.23 40.25 24.98
N GLY A 437 26.27 38.93 24.76
CA GLY A 437 25.94 38.31 23.47
C GLY A 437 27.11 38.20 22.49
N SER A 438 27.41 36.98 22.06
CA SER A 438 28.33 36.65 20.96
C SER A 438 27.54 36.20 19.73
N HIS A 439 26.44 36.90 19.46
CA HIS A 439 25.44 36.44 18.49
C HIS A 439 25.94 36.58 17.05
N ASN A 440 25.52 35.62 16.23
CA ASN A 440 25.77 35.58 14.81
C ASN A 440 24.60 36.22 14.05
N PHE A 441 24.92 37.28 13.29
CA PHE A 441 23.96 38.02 12.46
C PHE A 441 24.53 38.06 11.04
N GLY A 442 24.56 36.87 10.44
CA GLY A 442 25.20 36.60 9.17
C GLY A 442 24.65 35.28 8.63
N PHE A 443 23.33 35.18 8.52
CA PHE A 443 22.69 33.96 8.05
C PHE A 443 21.49 34.27 7.17
N THR A 444 21.11 33.30 6.35
CA THR A 444 19.80 33.27 5.71
C THR A 444 19.00 32.09 6.25
N SER A 445 17.68 32.21 6.14
CA SER A 445 16.78 31.09 6.38
C SER A 445 15.73 30.94 5.28
N GLU A 446 15.39 29.69 4.98
CA GLU A 446 14.43 29.28 3.97
C GLU A 446 13.52 28.20 4.57
N THR A 447 12.20 28.40 4.49
CA THR A 447 11.19 27.41 4.89
C THR A 447 9.97 27.53 3.96
N ARG A 448 9.31 26.40 3.69
CA ARG A 448 8.14 26.34 2.81
C ARG A 448 7.05 25.47 3.44
N TYR A 449 5.82 25.72 3.01
CA TYR A 449 4.65 24.93 3.38
C TYR A 449 3.55 25.09 2.32
N TRP A 450 2.58 24.18 2.34
CA TRP A 450 1.44 24.20 1.42
C TRP A 450 0.15 24.38 2.22
N PHE A 451 -0.87 25.02 1.62
CA PHE A 451 -2.17 25.25 2.27
C PHE A 451 -3.30 25.27 1.25
N GLU A 452 -4.51 24.87 1.66
CA GLU A 452 -5.72 25.03 0.85
C GLU A 452 -6.20 26.49 0.87
N TYR A 453 -6.39 27.07 -0.31
CA TYR A 453 -6.75 28.47 -0.49
C TYR A 453 -8.28 28.66 -0.57
N ALA A 454 -8.86 29.15 0.51
CA ALA A 454 -10.23 29.66 0.58
C ALA A 454 -10.33 31.18 0.24
N GLY A 455 -9.19 31.87 0.10
CA GLY A 455 -9.10 33.28 -0.30
C GLY A 455 -9.46 34.27 0.80
N ASN A 456 -9.47 33.82 2.05
CA ASN A 456 -9.70 34.64 3.25
C ASN A 456 -8.58 34.49 4.29
N GLU A 457 -7.46 33.88 3.92
CA GLU A 457 -6.34 33.59 4.81
C GLU A 457 -5.71 34.87 5.35
N ARG A 458 -5.16 34.77 6.55
CA ARG A 458 -4.50 35.88 7.22
C ARG A 458 -3.18 35.45 7.83
N LEU A 459 -2.10 35.67 7.09
CA LEU A 459 -0.74 35.30 7.46
C LEU A 459 0.00 36.53 8.00
N GLN A 460 0.76 36.37 9.09
CA GLN A 460 1.47 37.45 9.77
C GLN A 460 2.93 37.07 10.03
N PHE A 461 3.83 37.94 9.59
CA PHE A 461 5.27 37.76 9.66
C PHE A 461 5.92 38.97 10.33
N TYR A 462 6.98 38.74 11.11
CA TYR A 462 7.86 39.82 11.57
C TYR A 462 9.33 39.46 11.44
N GLY A 463 10.15 40.49 11.28
CA GLY A 463 11.61 40.44 11.29
C GLY A 463 12.21 41.83 11.46
N ASP A 464 13.48 41.90 11.87
CA ASP A 464 14.29 43.14 11.97
C ASP A 464 15.31 43.34 10.84
N ASP A 465 15.20 42.54 9.78
CA ASP A 465 15.94 42.63 8.53
C ASP A 465 15.07 41.95 7.43
N ASP A 466 15.64 41.60 6.28
CA ASP A 466 14.92 41.03 5.13
C ASP A 466 13.96 39.90 5.52
N VAL A 467 12.66 40.06 5.21
CA VAL A 467 11.69 38.96 5.10
C VAL A 467 10.88 39.12 3.81
N TRP A 468 10.94 38.11 2.94
CA TRP A 468 10.13 38.00 1.73
C TRP A 468 9.26 36.75 1.79
N VAL A 469 7.98 36.90 1.45
CA VAL A 469 7.03 35.79 1.36
C VAL A 469 6.49 35.72 -0.05
N PHE A 470 6.66 34.56 -0.67
CA PHE A 470 6.13 34.23 -1.99
C PHE A 470 5.03 33.18 -1.86
N ILE A 471 3.98 33.28 -2.68
CA ILE A 471 2.89 32.30 -2.74
C ILE A 471 2.68 31.90 -4.21
N ASP A 472 2.72 30.61 -4.52
CA ASP A 472 2.77 30.08 -5.91
C ASP A 472 3.82 30.81 -6.76
N GLY A 473 5.02 30.94 -6.18
CA GLY A 473 6.17 31.62 -6.77
C GLY A 473 6.08 33.15 -6.89
N ARG A 474 4.97 33.79 -6.51
CA ARG A 474 4.75 35.24 -6.63
C ARG A 474 4.97 35.98 -5.31
N LEU A 475 5.67 37.11 -5.33
CA LEU A 475 5.88 37.94 -4.14
C LEU A 475 4.56 38.49 -3.57
N CYS A 476 4.31 38.25 -2.29
CA CYS A 476 3.09 38.62 -1.57
C CYS A 476 3.34 39.47 -0.31
N LEU A 477 4.54 39.40 0.27
CA LEU A 477 4.99 40.28 1.34
C LEU A 477 6.46 40.66 1.15
N ASP A 478 6.74 41.95 1.32
CA ASP A 478 8.10 42.50 1.28
C ASP A 478 8.37 43.29 2.56
N ILE A 479 9.27 42.77 3.38
CA ILE A 479 9.87 43.43 4.55
C ILE A 479 11.39 43.46 4.32
N GLY A 480 11.84 43.92 3.15
CA GLY A 480 13.25 43.97 2.78
C GLY A 480 14.04 45.10 3.47
N GLY A 481 15.36 44.92 3.53
CA GLY A 481 16.35 45.88 4.03
C GLY A 481 16.63 45.75 5.53
N ILE A 482 17.69 46.42 5.98
CA ILE A 482 18.13 46.39 7.39
C ILE A 482 17.37 47.46 8.19
N HIS A 483 16.41 47.06 9.02
CA HIS A 483 15.54 47.95 9.80
C HIS A 483 15.49 47.58 11.30
N GLY A 484 14.37 47.82 11.99
CA GLY A 484 14.06 47.25 13.31
C GLY A 484 12.91 46.25 13.16
N GLN A 485 12.42 45.65 14.25
CA GLN A 485 11.27 44.72 14.16
C GLN A 485 10.08 45.39 13.47
N GLU A 486 9.71 44.90 12.29
CA GLU A 486 8.57 45.35 11.50
C GLU A 486 7.60 44.19 11.28
N ASN A 487 6.30 44.52 11.18
CA ASN A 487 5.21 43.55 11.24
C ASN A 487 4.34 43.65 9.98
N GLY A 488 4.49 42.65 9.09
CA GLY A 488 3.76 42.52 7.83
C GLY A 488 2.61 41.52 7.94
N VAL A 489 1.50 41.85 7.30
CA VAL A 489 0.32 40.99 7.21
C VAL A 489 -0.05 40.81 5.75
N ILE A 490 -0.32 39.56 5.36
CA ILE A 490 -1.04 39.17 4.16
C ILE A 490 -2.46 38.83 4.62
N ASP A 491 -3.45 39.67 4.31
CA ASP A 491 -4.86 39.44 4.63
C ASP A 491 -5.66 39.40 3.32
N PHE A 492 -6.06 38.21 2.89
CA PHE A 492 -6.79 38.04 1.63
C PHE A 492 -8.28 38.38 1.75
N ALA A 493 -8.85 38.35 2.95
CA ALA A 493 -10.20 38.85 3.21
C ALA A 493 -10.26 40.39 3.09
N ASN A 494 -9.19 41.08 3.48
CA ASN A 494 -9.05 42.53 3.46
C ASN A 494 -7.61 42.96 3.09
N PRO A 495 -7.24 43.00 1.79
CA PRO A 495 -5.91 43.39 1.32
C PRO A 495 -5.43 44.81 1.70
N ALA A 496 -6.28 45.62 2.34
CA ALA A 496 -5.92 46.92 2.88
C ALA A 496 -5.34 46.86 4.32
N ASP A 497 -5.54 45.76 5.06
CA ASP A 497 -4.88 45.50 6.34
C ASP A 497 -3.58 44.74 6.12
N THR A 498 -2.48 45.49 6.00
CA THR A 498 -1.12 44.96 5.90
C THR A 498 -0.31 45.20 7.18
N GLY A 499 -1.01 45.29 8.32
CA GLY A 499 -0.41 45.61 9.61
C GLY A 499 0.18 47.02 9.60
N ASN A 500 1.45 47.13 10.03
CA ASN A 500 2.15 48.42 10.04
C ASN A 500 2.66 48.82 8.64
N ILE A 501 2.81 47.86 7.74
CA ILE A 501 3.53 48.01 6.47
C ILE A 501 2.55 48.38 5.35
N VAL A 502 2.10 49.64 5.39
CA VAL A 502 1.11 50.20 4.44
C VAL A 502 1.55 50.12 2.97
N ALA A 503 2.85 50.03 2.68
CA ALA A 503 3.38 49.87 1.33
C ALA A 503 2.91 48.56 0.66
N ASN A 504 2.73 47.49 1.44
CA ASN A 504 2.40 46.16 0.91
C ASN A 504 0.93 46.01 0.48
N ARG A 505 0.07 47.03 0.67
CA ARG A 505 -1.35 46.94 0.29
C ARG A 505 -1.59 46.59 -1.18
N GLN A 506 -0.79 47.17 -2.07
CA GLN A 506 -0.91 46.87 -3.50
C GLN A 506 -0.31 45.47 -3.79
N LEU A 507 0.80 45.12 -3.14
CA LEU A 507 1.43 43.80 -3.27
C LEU A 507 0.50 42.66 -2.85
N VAL A 508 -0.15 42.76 -1.69
CA VAL A 508 -1.14 41.78 -1.21
C VAL A 508 -2.36 41.71 -2.12
N ALA A 509 -2.84 42.85 -2.63
CA ALA A 509 -3.96 42.89 -3.59
C ALA A 509 -3.59 42.25 -4.95
N ASP A 510 -2.38 42.49 -5.45
CA ASP A 510 -1.88 41.95 -6.71
C ASP A 510 -1.44 40.48 -6.59
N CYS A 511 -1.05 40.03 -5.39
CA CYS A 511 -0.88 38.63 -5.04
C CYS A 511 -2.24 37.92 -5.02
N LYS A 512 -3.24 38.45 -4.31
CA LYS A 512 -4.60 37.90 -4.33
C LYS A 512 -5.16 37.78 -5.75
N ALA A 513 -5.07 38.84 -6.55
CA ALA A 513 -5.59 38.84 -7.92
C ALA A 513 -4.93 37.77 -8.81
N TYR A 514 -3.67 37.42 -8.55
CA TYR A 514 -2.98 36.33 -9.24
C TYR A 514 -3.46 34.95 -8.79
N LEU A 515 -3.60 34.72 -7.47
CA LEU A 515 -4.13 33.45 -6.96
C LEU A 515 -5.57 33.22 -7.43
N GLU A 516 -6.43 34.24 -7.41
CA GLU A 516 -7.81 34.16 -7.92
C GLU A 516 -7.87 33.85 -9.44
N ASP A 517 -6.90 34.31 -10.24
CA ASP A 517 -6.78 33.96 -11.67
C ASP A 517 -6.37 32.49 -11.86
N LYS A 518 -5.47 31.98 -11.01
CA LYS A 518 -5.12 30.54 -10.94
C LYS A 518 -6.34 29.71 -10.56
N VAL A 519 -7.03 30.03 -9.47
CA VAL A 519 -8.25 29.33 -9.02
C VAL A 519 -9.33 29.33 -10.11
N ALA A 520 -9.52 30.45 -10.80
CA ALA A 520 -10.49 30.55 -11.90
C ALA A 520 -10.13 29.73 -13.15
N ALA A 521 -8.88 29.28 -13.28
CA ALA A 521 -8.42 28.38 -14.34
C ALA A 521 -8.56 26.88 -13.98
N LEU A 522 -8.81 26.55 -12.71
CA LEU A 522 -8.94 25.16 -12.25
C LEU A 522 -10.27 24.50 -12.68
N PRO A 523 -10.33 23.15 -12.75
CA PRO A 523 -11.58 22.43 -12.89
C PRO A 523 -12.57 22.74 -11.76
N PRO A 524 -13.89 22.80 -12.02
CA PRO A 524 -14.88 23.03 -10.99
C PRO A 524 -14.88 21.92 -9.93
N GLY A 525 -14.67 22.29 -8.66
CA GLY A 525 -14.61 21.36 -7.54
C GLY A 525 -13.20 21.00 -7.08
N THR A 526 -12.15 21.38 -7.83
CA THR A 526 -10.76 21.27 -7.35
C THR A 526 -10.53 22.21 -6.17
N LYS A 527 -9.95 21.68 -5.09
CA LYS A 527 -9.41 22.46 -3.97
C LYS A 527 -8.09 23.10 -4.41
N PRO A 528 -7.96 24.43 -4.49
CA PRO A 528 -6.72 25.07 -4.87
C PRO A 528 -5.72 25.00 -3.71
N ILE A 529 -4.52 24.51 -3.97
CA ILE A 529 -3.46 24.44 -2.97
C ILE A 529 -2.22 25.14 -3.51
N PHE A 530 -1.66 26.03 -2.69
CA PHE A 530 -0.51 26.84 -3.07
C PHE A 530 0.63 26.64 -2.08
N GLU A 531 1.85 26.59 -2.62
CA GLU A 531 3.08 26.70 -1.86
C GLU A 531 3.25 28.13 -1.33
N VAL A 532 3.66 28.27 -0.07
CA VAL A 532 4.22 29.50 0.51
C VAL A 532 5.70 29.28 0.77
N ALA A 533 6.55 30.09 0.16
CA ALA A 533 7.98 30.13 0.43
C ALA A 533 8.35 31.38 1.22
N VAL A 534 9.02 31.19 2.36
CA VAL A 534 9.48 32.26 3.25
C VAL A 534 10.99 32.32 3.22
N PHE A 535 11.52 33.47 2.80
CA PHE A 535 12.95 33.76 2.76
C PHE A 535 13.26 34.90 3.72
N GLN A 536 14.25 34.69 4.58
CA GLN A 536 14.72 35.68 5.52
C GLN A 536 16.25 35.77 5.46
N ALA A 537 16.80 36.95 5.77
CA ALA A 537 18.24 37.14 5.93
C ALA A 537 18.55 38.04 7.12
N GLU A 538 19.42 37.59 8.01
CA GLU A 538 19.84 38.32 9.20
C GLU A 538 21.23 38.96 8.97
N ARG A 539 21.26 40.30 8.96
CA ARG A 539 22.46 41.13 8.83
C ARG A 539 22.47 42.27 9.87
N ASN A 540 21.42 42.43 10.67
CA ASN A 540 21.20 43.51 11.63
C ASN A 540 21.88 43.21 12.98
N PRO A 541 23.01 43.84 13.34
CA PRO A 541 23.74 43.51 14.56
C PRO A 541 23.12 44.08 15.85
N THR A 542 21.86 44.54 15.82
CA THR A 542 21.19 45.17 16.98
C THR A 542 20.13 44.28 17.64
N GLY A 543 19.62 43.29 16.92
CA GLY A 543 18.62 42.32 17.35
C GLY A 543 18.51 41.21 16.29
N SER A 544 17.86 40.10 16.62
CA SER A 544 17.30 39.20 15.62
C SER A 544 16.01 38.62 16.17
N ASN A 545 14.94 38.75 15.41
CA ASN A 545 13.63 38.22 15.77
C ASN A 545 12.91 37.68 14.54
N TYR A 546 12.10 36.64 14.72
CA TYR A 546 11.42 35.97 13.62
C TYR A 546 10.07 35.41 14.06
N GLN A 547 9.05 35.65 13.24
CA GLN A 547 7.74 35.01 13.35
C GLN A 547 7.19 34.71 11.98
N LEU A 548 6.50 33.57 11.90
CA LEU A 548 5.57 33.24 10.83
C LEU A 548 4.31 32.59 11.42
N THR A 549 3.19 32.74 10.72
CA THR A 549 1.94 32.05 11.04
C THR A 549 1.45 31.24 9.84
N LEU A 550 0.83 30.10 10.10
CA LEU A 550 0.15 29.27 9.11
C LEU A 550 -1.35 29.28 9.40
N SER A 551 -2.16 29.10 8.37
CA SER A 551 -3.60 28.82 8.47
C SER A 551 -4.00 27.88 7.34
N GLY A 552 -4.88 26.90 7.61
CA GLY A 552 -5.45 26.02 6.57
C GLY A 552 -4.71 24.70 6.35
N PHE A 553 -4.30 24.04 7.45
CA PHE A 553 -3.84 22.65 7.42
C PHE A 553 -4.98 21.70 7.83
N GLU A 554 -5.81 21.30 6.87
CA GLU A 554 -6.68 20.13 7.00
C GLU A 554 -6.23 19.09 5.95
N LYS A 555 -5.42 18.12 6.38
CA LYS A 555 -5.16 16.90 5.61
C LYS A 555 -6.25 15.90 5.96
N ALA A 556 -6.83 15.27 4.95
CA ALA A 556 -7.72 14.14 5.12
C ALA A 556 -7.09 12.95 4.39
N ARG A 557 -6.99 11.83 5.09
CA ARG A 557 -6.67 10.53 4.51
C ARG A 557 -7.88 9.63 4.59
N SER A 558 -7.92 8.61 3.75
CA SER A 558 -8.78 7.46 3.98
C SER A 558 -8.28 6.71 5.21
N VAL A 559 -9.23 6.23 6.01
CA VAL A 559 -9.03 5.07 6.88
C VAL A 559 -9.97 4.01 6.37
N CYS A 560 -9.40 2.91 5.90
CA CYS A 560 -10.10 1.77 5.32
C CYS A 560 -10.21 0.65 6.33
N ALA A 561 -11.29 -0.12 6.25
CA ALA A 561 -11.52 -1.33 7.01
C ALA A 561 -12.40 -2.28 6.18
N SER A 562 -12.19 -3.58 6.32
CA SER A 562 -13.02 -4.57 5.64
C SER A 562 -14.44 -4.62 6.22
N GLU A 563 -15.43 -4.97 5.40
CA GLU A 563 -16.85 -5.07 5.75
C GLU A 563 -17.31 -6.53 5.94
N CYS A 564 -16.71 -7.24 6.91
CA CYS A 564 -17.14 -8.59 7.28
C CYS A 564 -18.67 -8.74 7.37
N GLY A 565 -19.22 -9.62 6.53
CA GLY A 565 -20.65 -9.86 6.39
C GLY A 565 -21.27 -9.28 5.11
N ASP A 566 -20.48 -8.77 4.15
CA ASP A 566 -20.97 -8.31 2.84
C ASP A 566 -20.97 -9.43 1.77
N GLY A 567 -20.29 -10.55 2.02
CA GLY A 567 -20.16 -11.71 1.16
C GLY A 567 -19.06 -11.58 0.11
N ILE A 568 -18.09 -10.69 0.33
CA ILE A 568 -16.88 -10.51 -0.46
C ILE A 568 -15.69 -10.71 0.48
N VAL A 569 -14.95 -11.81 0.31
CA VAL A 569 -13.71 -12.02 1.07
C VAL A 569 -12.73 -10.89 0.75
N ALA A 570 -12.57 -9.95 1.69
CA ALA A 570 -11.57 -8.90 1.60
C ALA A 570 -10.17 -9.50 1.72
N ALA A 571 -9.14 -8.78 1.26
CA ALA A 571 -7.76 -9.30 1.24
C ALA A 571 -7.14 -9.51 2.63
N ASP A 572 -7.73 -8.94 3.69
CA ASP A 572 -7.35 -9.18 5.09
C ASP A 572 -8.37 -10.05 5.85
N GLU A 573 -9.33 -10.64 5.14
CA GLU A 573 -10.29 -11.62 5.63
C GLU A 573 -9.93 -13.02 5.17
N VAL A 574 -10.27 -13.99 6.01
CA VAL A 574 -10.00 -15.41 5.76
C VAL A 574 -11.17 -16.05 4.99
N CYS A 575 -12.39 -15.55 5.20
CA CYS A 575 -13.61 -15.89 4.47
C CYS A 575 -14.74 -14.91 4.82
N ASP A 576 -15.81 -14.86 4.01
CA ASP A 576 -17.04 -14.13 4.32
C ASP A 576 -18.28 -14.83 3.72
N ASP A 577 -19.13 -15.42 4.56
CA ASP A 577 -20.43 -16.03 4.19
C ASP A 577 -21.59 -15.01 4.24
N GLY A 578 -21.30 -13.73 4.43
CA GLY A 578 -22.25 -12.63 4.47
C GLY A 578 -23.11 -12.62 5.75
N ASP A 579 -24.43 -12.48 5.59
CA ASP A 579 -25.41 -12.54 6.69
C ASP A 579 -25.38 -13.89 7.46
N GLU A 580 -24.67 -14.93 6.99
CA GLU A 580 -24.59 -16.26 7.62
C GLU A 580 -23.37 -16.45 8.56
N ASN A 581 -22.45 -15.48 8.64
CA ASN A 581 -21.28 -15.51 9.54
C ASN A 581 -21.64 -15.71 11.02
N GLY A 582 -20.86 -16.52 11.75
CA GLY A 582 -21.00 -16.65 13.20
C GLY A 582 -20.05 -17.64 13.88
N ASP A 583 -19.57 -17.27 15.07
CA ASP A 583 -18.61 -18.03 15.91
C ASP A 583 -19.04 -19.46 16.30
N ASP A 584 -20.33 -19.81 16.13
CA ASP A 584 -20.92 -21.12 16.43
C ASP A 584 -21.34 -21.90 15.15
N VAL A 585 -21.07 -21.38 13.94
CA VAL A 585 -21.51 -21.95 12.66
C VAL A 585 -20.51 -23.01 12.18
N TYR A 586 -20.99 -24.25 12.04
CA TYR A 586 -20.13 -25.36 11.60
C TYR A 586 -19.74 -25.22 10.14
N GLY A 587 -18.43 -25.17 9.86
CA GLY A 587 -17.88 -25.05 8.51
C GLY A 587 -18.11 -23.70 7.84
N GLY A 588 -18.51 -22.67 8.58
CA GLY A 588 -18.67 -21.29 8.09
C GLY A 588 -17.66 -20.32 8.73
N CYS A 589 -17.77 -19.05 8.38
CA CYS A 589 -16.94 -17.97 8.90
C CYS A 589 -17.26 -17.59 10.35
N SER A 590 -16.25 -17.12 11.09
CA SER A 590 -16.46 -16.43 12.36
C SER A 590 -17.26 -15.14 12.17
N ALA A 591 -17.79 -14.57 13.26
CA ALA A 591 -18.47 -13.27 13.21
C ALA A 591 -17.51 -12.07 12.99
N ASP A 592 -16.20 -12.32 12.83
CA ASP A 592 -15.18 -11.30 12.55
C ASP A 592 -14.43 -11.50 11.22
N CYS A 593 -14.73 -12.56 10.46
CA CYS A 593 -14.11 -12.92 9.17
C CYS A 593 -12.58 -13.11 9.22
N ARG A 594 -11.95 -13.03 10.40
CA ARG A 594 -10.50 -13.26 10.61
C ARG A 594 -10.19 -14.71 10.98
N SER A 595 -11.21 -15.55 11.05
CA SER A 595 -11.09 -16.98 11.28
C SER A 595 -12.31 -17.70 10.71
N PHE A 596 -12.19 -19.01 10.55
CA PHE A 596 -13.36 -19.86 10.39
C PHE A 596 -13.90 -20.25 11.78
N GLY A 597 -15.20 -20.53 11.84
CA GLY A 597 -15.85 -21.12 13.00
C GLY A 597 -15.41 -22.57 13.28
N PRO A 598 -16.15 -23.27 14.15
CA PRO A 598 -15.96 -24.69 14.42
C PRO A 598 -16.04 -25.49 13.11
N ARG A 599 -15.06 -26.35 12.83
CA ARG A 599 -15.03 -27.10 11.55
C ARG A 599 -14.06 -28.28 11.58
N CYS A 600 -14.21 -29.13 10.57
CA CYS A 600 -13.30 -30.22 10.31
C CYS A 600 -11.85 -29.73 10.15
N GLY A 601 -10.93 -30.30 10.93
CA GLY A 601 -9.50 -29.94 10.89
C GLY A 601 -9.08 -28.87 11.91
N ASP A 602 -9.99 -28.36 12.76
CA ASP A 602 -9.62 -27.45 13.85
C ASP A 602 -8.98 -28.16 15.07
N GLY A 603 -9.08 -29.49 15.13
CA GLY A 603 -8.55 -30.36 16.18
C GLY A 603 -9.52 -30.62 17.33
N THR A 604 -10.81 -30.30 17.16
CA THR A 604 -11.83 -30.36 18.22
C THR A 604 -13.10 -31.07 17.73
N VAL A 605 -13.21 -32.38 17.98
CA VAL A 605 -14.40 -33.16 17.55
C VAL A 605 -15.74 -32.52 17.97
N GLN A 606 -16.52 -32.11 16.99
CA GLN A 606 -17.83 -31.50 17.15
C GLN A 606 -18.94 -32.55 17.00
N GLU A 607 -19.42 -33.08 18.13
CA GLU A 607 -20.25 -34.30 18.26
C GLU A 607 -21.52 -34.40 17.38
N GLU A 608 -22.02 -33.29 16.82
CA GLU A 608 -23.20 -33.30 15.93
C GLU A 608 -22.85 -33.27 14.43
N HIS A 609 -21.59 -33.04 14.06
CA HIS A 609 -21.10 -32.90 12.68
C HIS A 609 -19.95 -33.85 12.32
N GLU A 610 -19.11 -34.24 13.29
CA GLU A 610 -17.86 -34.98 13.05
C GLU A 610 -17.84 -36.33 13.78
N GLU A 611 -17.24 -37.33 13.16
CA GLU A 611 -16.97 -38.62 13.82
C GLU A 611 -15.59 -38.65 14.50
N CYS A 612 -14.63 -37.91 13.95
CA CYS A 612 -13.32 -37.65 14.53
C CYS A 612 -12.68 -36.38 13.92
N ASP A 613 -11.66 -35.85 14.58
CA ASP A 613 -10.86 -34.74 14.06
C ASP A 613 -9.44 -34.83 14.66
N ASP A 614 -8.46 -35.15 13.80
CA ASP A 614 -7.02 -35.15 14.10
C ASP A 614 -6.37 -33.77 13.80
N GLY A 615 -7.18 -32.76 13.50
CA GLY A 615 -6.77 -31.40 13.16
C GLY A 615 -6.11 -31.34 11.79
N ARG A 616 -4.94 -30.71 11.72
CA ARG A 616 -4.06 -30.68 10.52
C ARG A 616 -3.55 -32.07 10.05
N GLN A 617 -4.11 -33.18 10.53
CA GLN A 617 -3.71 -34.56 10.18
C GLN A 617 -4.87 -35.42 9.64
N ASN A 618 -5.97 -34.80 9.21
CA ASN A 618 -7.12 -35.42 8.56
C ASN A 618 -6.81 -35.87 7.11
N LEU A 619 -5.80 -36.72 6.95
CA LEU A 619 -5.19 -37.10 5.66
C LEU A 619 -5.65 -38.48 5.15
N GLY A 620 -6.77 -39.02 5.63
CA GLY A 620 -7.25 -40.36 5.26
C GLY A 620 -6.33 -41.51 5.67
N GLN A 621 -5.41 -41.24 6.61
CA GLN A 621 -4.42 -42.22 7.06
C GLN A 621 -5.06 -43.39 7.81
N TYR A 622 -4.50 -44.59 7.66
CA TYR A 622 -5.05 -45.81 8.26
C TYR A 622 -5.13 -45.71 9.80
N GLY A 623 -6.36 -45.67 10.33
CA GLY A 623 -6.67 -45.50 11.75
C GLY A 623 -6.71 -44.05 12.26
N GLY A 624 -6.68 -43.04 11.37
CA GLY A 624 -6.96 -41.63 11.67
C GLY A 624 -8.25 -41.14 10.99
N CYS A 625 -8.38 -39.83 10.80
CA CYS A 625 -9.51 -39.19 10.12
C CYS A 625 -9.31 -39.00 8.62
N ASN A 626 -10.41 -39.07 7.86
CA ASN A 626 -10.49 -38.60 6.48
C ASN A 626 -10.55 -37.06 6.42
N PRO A 627 -10.26 -36.43 5.25
CA PRO A 627 -10.39 -34.98 5.06
C PRO A 627 -11.78 -34.41 5.34
N ASP A 628 -12.83 -35.24 5.30
CA ASP A 628 -14.23 -34.90 5.61
C ASP A 628 -14.64 -35.15 7.08
N CYS A 629 -13.67 -35.43 7.96
CA CYS A 629 -13.88 -35.78 9.38
C CYS A 629 -14.78 -37.01 9.63
N THR A 630 -14.96 -37.85 8.61
CA THR A 630 -15.38 -39.25 8.82
C THR A 630 -14.20 -40.09 9.30
N ILE A 631 -14.50 -41.21 9.96
CA ILE A 631 -13.43 -42.11 10.41
C ILE A 631 -12.77 -42.77 9.20
N GLY A 632 -11.46 -42.58 9.06
CA GLY A 632 -10.67 -43.11 7.96
C GLY A 632 -10.46 -44.63 7.97
N PRO A 633 -9.80 -45.17 6.94
CA PRO A 633 -9.68 -46.60 6.68
C PRO A 633 -9.10 -47.35 7.87
N ARG A 634 -9.72 -48.45 8.29
CA ARG A 634 -9.39 -49.10 9.57
C ARG A 634 -9.90 -50.54 9.69
N CYS A 635 -9.10 -51.32 10.40
CA CYS A 635 -9.53 -52.62 10.91
C CYS A 635 -10.89 -52.58 11.62
N GLY A 636 -11.87 -53.25 11.01
CA GLY A 636 -13.27 -53.38 11.46
C GLY A 636 -14.31 -52.60 10.64
N ASP A 637 -13.94 -51.91 9.56
CA ASP A 637 -14.86 -51.12 8.73
C ASP A 637 -15.60 -51.92 7.64
N GLY A 638 -15.17 -53.15 7.33
CA GLY A 638 -15.73 -54.01 6.30
C GLY A 638 -15.05 -53.93 4.92
N ILE A 639 -14.03 -53.08 4.77
CA ILE A 639 -13.29 -52.83 3.52
C ILE A 639 -11.84 -53.24 3.73
N ARG A 640 -11.31 -54.12 2.87
CA ARG A 640 -9.94 -54.60 3.03
C ARG A 640 -8.93 -53.58 2.50
N GLN A 641 -8.04 -53.01 3.33
CA GLN A 641 -6.94 -52.14 2.87
C GLN A 641 -5.61 -52.92 2.69
N PRO A 642 -5.22 -53.35 1.46
CA PRO A 642 -4.21 -54.39 1.27
C PRO A 642 -2.79 -54.04 1.75
N GLN A 643 -2.49 -52.75 1.90
CA GLN A 643 -1.18 -52.24 2.35
C GLN A 643 -1.02 -52.29 3.88
N PHE A 644 -2.12 -52.26 4.63
CA PHE A 644 -2.12 -52.14 6.10
C PHE A 644 -2.63 -53.43 6.79
N GLU A 645 -3.54 -54.14 6.14
CA GLU A 645 -4.24 -55.31 6.69
C GLU A 645 -4.40 -56.46 5.68
N GLU A 646 -4.62 -57.67 6.22
CA GLU A 646 -4.68 -58.89 5.41
C GLU A 646 -6.11 -59.32 5.08
N CYS A 647 -7.09 -58.84 5.84
CA CYS A 647 -8.50 -59.12 5.71
C CYS A 647 -9.30 -58.07 6.49
N ASP A 648 -10.56 -57.87 6.09
CA ASP A 648 -11.56 -57.28 6.97
C ASP A 648 -12.91 -58.01 6.82
N ASP A 649 -13.62 -58.19 7.93
CA ASP A 649 -14.94 -58.83 8.03
C ASP A 649 -15.91 -57.95 8.86
N GLY A 650 -15.61 -56.66 8.95
CA GLY A 650 -16.32 -55.63 9.70
C GLY A 650 -16.38 -55.92 11.20
N GLU A 651 -17.54 -55.65 11.80
CA GLU A 651 -17.85 -56.02 13.19
C GLU A 651 -17.69 -57.52 13.50
N ARG A 652 -17.55 -58.39 12.48
CA ARG A 652 -17.32 -59.84 12.69
C ARG A 652 -15.85 -60.19 12.95
N ASN A 653 -14.90 -59.26 12.83
CA ASN A 653 -13.49 -59.50 13.10
C ASN A 653 -13.26 -60.17 14.47
N GLY A 654 -12.61 -61.34 14.47
CA GLY A 654 -12.37 -62.16 15.65
C GLY A 654 -13.58 -62.93 16.22
N THR A 655 -14.74 -62.87 15.58
CA THR A 655 -15.93 -63.65 15.98
C THR A 655 -15.86 -65.09 15.46
N ALA A 656 -16.64 -65.98 16.09
CA ALA A 656 -16.62 -67.40 15.76
C ALA A 656 -17.27 -67.67 14.38
N GLY A 657 -16.44 -67.84 13.36
CA GLY A 657 -16.84 -68.05 11.97
C GLY A 657 -16.28 -67.00 11.01
N SER A 658 -15.71 -65.91 11.53
CA SER A 658 -14.91 -64.99 10.73
C SER A 658 -13.58 -65.62 10.34
N TYR A 659 -13.12 -65.32 9.12
CA TYR A 659 -11.79 -65.66 8.64
C TYR A 659 -10.73 -64.64 9.09
N CYS A 660 -11.15 -63.53 9.72
CA CYS A 660 -10.31 -62.43 10.14
C CYS A 660 -10.22 -62.29 11.66
N GLN A 661 -9.05 -61.86 12.17
CA GLN A 661 -8.81 -61.62 13.61
C GLN A 661 -9.15 -60.17 13.99
N THR A 662 -9.25 -59.87 15.29
CA THR A 662 -9.53 -58.51 15.83
C THR A 662 -8.44 -57.47 15.55
N ASN A 663 -7.39 -57.84 14.81
CA ASN A 663 -6.28 -56.99 14.38
C ASN A 663 -6.06 -57.09 12.86
N CYS A 664 -7.08 -57.52 12.12
CA CYS A 664 -7.13 -57.56 10.66
C CYS A 664 -5.99 -58.35 10.02
N LYS A 665 -5.76 -59.52 10.65
CA LYS A 665 -4.84 -60.57 10.24
C LYS A 665 -5.58 -61.86 9.99
N LEU A 666 -5.16 -62.61 8.97
CA LEU A 666 -5.84 -63.83 8.56
C LEU A 666 -5.78 -64.89 9.67
N SER A 667 -6.94 -65.49 9.96
CA SER A 667 -7.01 -66.63 10.88
C SER A 667 -6.44 -67.88 10.22
N PHE A 668 -5.15 -68.14 10.45
CA PHE A 668 -4.45 -69.40 10.12
C PHE A 668 -4.96 -70.59 10.96
N VAL A 669 -6.26 -70.88 10.91
CA VAL A 669 -6.88 -72.08 11.49
C VAL A 669 -7.33 -72.98 10.35
N ILE A 670 -6.39 -73.78 9.83
CA ILE A 670 -6.71 -74.88 8.93
C ILE A 670 -7.66 -75.84 9.67
N PRO A 671 -8.91 -76.05 9.23
CA PRO A 671 -9.79 -77.05 9.82
C PRO A 671 -9.27 -78.44 9.44
N GLY A 672 -8.92 -79.25 10.45
CA GLY A 672 -8.44 -80.63 10.29
C GLY A 672 -9.49 -81.69 10.59
#